data_AF-A0AAP8MH97-F1
#
_entry.id   AF-A0AAP8MH97-F1
#
_cell.length_a   1.000
_cell.length_b   1.000
_cell.length_c   1.000
_cell.angle_alpha   90.00
_cell.angle_beta   90.00
_cell.angle_gamma   90.00
#
_symmetry.space_group_name_H-M   'P 1'
#
loop_
_entity.id
_entity.type
_entity.pdbx_description
1 polymer ?
#
loop_
_entity_poly.entity_id
_entity_poly.type
_entity_poly.pdbx_seq_one_letter_code
_entity_poly.pdbx_strand_id
1 'polypeptide(L)'
;MNKFNLTFWGEILPGRDPAKVKARFAKMFDIRDPEQLERFFSGETIILRRNIERKVAAEYYAKLRKLGVEAELRKIDASGMASEPDAPRKVEESAEQESQSKQAKWEEARLQAEQEAQERIAREQQRKLESSRQRQQRERRESQEAQWKARQQELEREQLAQAARRKAEREKQAMLREEEARRKQEEAAARARQLAEEEAQRQAAAAARAQRNAEEAARKQAEADERVRVKAEQRARKEAEAEAQRRAKAEAEARRKAEARQRKAEEEARRREHKARREAEAEKRRAEKAARKKAEQEAAAKRKAEKEAAAEEKARLLEEKKAREAAERREREQAEALAAAKAAEQKRIEQQKIERQRVEEAARRQREADARRAAQEAEREARRAEKAHIKQQEEARKAHELALEKERETERQRLEEQAIARGAAELASQTSLASREGTVRSAMELPRREKLGQGPVRKRQTGAPNDYRTHPFRNNAEVRGRAELARETFHRTLAIAAAVLAVALLLSGRYISLDPVEPVSGPAYVLAASNGTLLVQAADMLLIHDRSGVGRTRLSLTELGLATGARSLTFTPAGELLLWASEAENDAAAGLWRCDLSTRQCNSLANTPLQSAPDAVAVHELNGQLFAASAAASSLLKLSPEGSVLAEVDHSFTPGPALRLDQGLMLINSAEGPAVGVFRYEDQAFGKQLDEVLLLPPQALAEAQTRVRDFVRSDDYWWVNLYNPETGSAGLYLFDSDWKYLRDLPAPDPLADGRLLRWGQKVLLFHPGTTQILRFSETGEPEADVSSDLLAELKGEQQRTQTIKSVVWAVAFSLCLIAVVGALAYTGHQYLRSLVYVNRPARGAEPLDQYSDSITWVEPVEDRRRDLLRTGLGYGLICLAALLVVAGLNASAHEALAAIIALAGPAVGLLLYGRGESGHVGRCDDTLALVDHRDMYHLAKGARIHYRGPFLMVDDVVVFTGTALIPNLNPEQVADQIYPLARQGARVDRKTALVKLLEVRHPIAVGVFACAASLVIAAVVLVAGSF
;
A
#
# COMPACT_ATOMS: atom_id res chain seq x y z
N MET A 1 -37.10 -41.24 -6.29
CA MET A 1 -38.03 -41.76 -5.25
C MET A 1 -37.99 -43.28 -5.32
N ASN A 2 -37.78 -43.97 -4.20
CA ASN A 2 -37.70 -45.44 -4.19
C ASN A 2 -39.11 -46.04 -4.31
N LYS A 3 -39.31 -46.89 -5.31
CA LYS A 3 -40.55 -47.64 -5.53
C LYS A 3 -40.37 -49.09 -5.09
N PHE A 4 -41.45 -49.69 -4.60
CA PHE A 4 -41.45 -51.02 -4.00
C PHE A 4 -42.54 -51.90 -4.63
N ASN A 5 -42.33 -53.21 -4.62
CA ASN A 5 -43.36 -54.22 -4.80
C ASN A 5 -43.72 -54.79 -3.42
N LEU A 6 -45.02 -54.91 -3.15
CA LEU A 6 -45.54 -55.56 -1.95
C LEU A 6 -45.83 -57.04 -2.28
N THR A 7 -45.03 -57.94 -1.73
CA THR A 7 -45.11 -59.39 -1.92
C THR A 7 -45.76 -60.09 -0.73
N PHE A 8 -46.50 -61.16 -1.00
CA PHE A 8 -47.21 -61.99 -0.02
C PHE A 8 -47.13 -63.45 -0.46
N TRP A 9 -46.85 -64.37 0.46
CA TRP A 9 -46.67 -65.80 0.17
C TRP A 9 -47.60 -66.71 0.98
N GLY A 10 -48.68 -66.18 1.55
CA GLY A 10 -49.71 -66.98 2.22
C GLY A 10 -49.53 -67.21 3.72
N GLU A 11 -48.45 -66.76 4.35
CA GLU A 11 -48.23 -66.99 5.79
C GLU A 11 -49.09 -66.11 6.71
N ILE A 12 -49.58 -66.75 7.78
CA ILE A 12 -50.41 -66.17 8.85
C ILE A 12 -49.59 -66.17 10.14
N LEU A 13 -49.56 -65.04 10.83
CA LEU A 13 -48.78 -64.85 12.05
C LEU A 13 -49.26 -65.80 13.18
N PRO A 14 -48.34 -66.40 13.96
CA PRO A 14 -48.68 -67.38 14.98
C PRO A 14 -49.64 -66.82 16.04
N GLY A 15 -50.56 -67.66 16.50
CA GLY A 15 -51.59 -67.28 17.48
C GLY A 15 -52.81 -66.53 16.91
N ARG A 16 -53.02 -66.53 15.59
CA ARG A 16 -54.21 -65.97 14.94
C ARG A 16 -55.06 -67.04 14.26
N ASP A 17 -56.38 -66.89 14.38
CA ASP A 17 -57.40 -67.75 13.77
C ASP A 17 -57.39 -67.60 12.23
N PRO A 18 -57.03 -68.65 11.47
CA PRO A 18 -56.81 -68.54 10.04
C PRO A 18 -58.08 -68.20 9.25
N ALA A 19 -59.25 -68.67 9.67
CA ALA A 19 -60.51 -68.38 8.99
C ALA A 19 -60.87 -66.89 9.10
N LYS A 20 -60.66 -66.30 10.29
CA LYS A 20 -60.87 -64.85 10.52
C LYS A 20 -59.84 -63.98 9.80
N VAL A 21 -58.60 -64.46 9.64
CA VAL A 21 -57.57 -63.74 8.88
C VAL A 21 -57.88 -63.75 7.38
N LYS A 22 -58.20 -64.92 6.80
CA LYS A 22 -58.62 -65.05 5.38
C LYS A 22 -59.83 -64.17 5.04
N ALA A 23 -60.89 -64.19 5.87
CA ALA A 23 -62.08 -63.35 5.65
C ALA A 23 -61.78 -61.84 5.70
N ARG A 24 -60.87 -61.40 6.58
CA ARG A 24 -60.44 -60.00 6.65
C ARG A 24 -59.52 -59.60 5.50
N PHE A 25 -58.68 -60.51 5.03
CA PHE A 25 -57.84 -60.33 3.84
C PHE A 25 -58.70 -60.15 2.59
N ALA A 26 -59.67 -61.04 2.37
CA ALA A 26 -60.64 -60.96 1.29
C ALA A 26 -61.37 -59.60 1.30
N LYS A 27 -61.85 -59.15 2.45
CA LYS A 27 -62.49 -57.84 2.63
C LYS A 27 -61.57 -56.65 2.38
N MET A 28 -60.25 -56.77 2.60
CA MET A 28 -59.29 -55.68 2.33
C MET A 28 -59.00 -55.51 0.83
N PHE A 29 -59.09 -56.58 0.05
CA PHE A 29 -58.83 -56.58 -1.40
C PHE A 29 -60.10 -56.74 -2.28
N ASP A 30 -61.28 -56.75 -1.66
CA ASP A 30 -62.60 -57.02 -2.28
C ASP A 30 -62.63 -58.30 -3.14
N ILE A 31 -61.95 -59.35 -2.65
CA ILE A 31 -61.97 -60.69 -3.27
C ILE A 31 -63.27 -61.37 -2.85
N ARG A 32 -64.13 -61.66 -3.83
CA ARG A 32 -65.45 -62.27 -3.62
C ARG A 32 -65.52 -63.75 -4.02
N ASP A 33 -64.52 -64.23 -4.74
CA ASP A 33 -64.37 -65.63 -5.15
C ASP A 33 -63.54 -66.41 -4.11
N PRO A 34 -64.10 -67.47 -3.47
CA PRO A 34 -63.38 -68.27 -2.50
C PRO A 34 -62.22 -69.10 -3.10
N GLU A 35 -62.31 -69.55 -4.36
CA GLU A 35 -61.20 -70.29 -4.99
C GLU A 35 -60.00 -69.38 -5.24
N GLN A 36 -60.28 -68.14 -5.68
CA GLN A 36 -59.25 -67.12 -5.85
C GLN A 36 -58.59 -66.76 -4.50
N LEU A 37 -59.37 -66.71 -3.40
CA LEU A 37 -58.84 -66.46 -2.06
C LEU A 37 -57.86 -67.55 -1.60
N GLU A 38 -58.20 -68.83 -1.79
CA GLU A 38 -57.31 -69.94 -1.41
C GLU A 38 -55.99 -69.93 -2.20
N ARG A 39 -56.00 -69.51 -3.47
CA ARG A 39 -54.76 -69.33 -4.26
C ARG A 39 -53.79 -68.30 -3.67
N PHE A 40 -54.26 -67.30 -2.91
CA PHE A 40 -53.36 -66.36 -2.21
C PHE A 40 -52.68 -66.97 -0.97
N PHE A 41 -53.17 -68.10 -0.47
CA PHE A 41 -52.64 -68.82 0.70
C PHE A 41 -51.99 -70.16 0.33
N SER A 42 -51.60 -70.32 -0.94
CA SER A 42 -51.00 -71.54 -1.51
C SER A 42 -49.53 -71.77 -1.15
N GLY A 43 -48.84 -70.77 -0.59
CA GLY A 43 -47.38 -70.76 -0.41
C GLY A 43 -46.61 -70.05 -1.54
N GLU A 44 -47.25 -69.74 -2.67
CA GLU A 44 -46.59 -69.06 -3.79
C GLU A 44 -46.44 -67.55 -3.55
N THR A 45 -45.29 -66.97 -3.91
CA THR A 45 -45.03 -65.53 -3.71
C THR A 45 -45.75 -64.67 -4.74
N ILE A 46 -46.88 -64.10 -4.35
CA ILE A 46 -47.74 -63.24 -5.18
C ILE A 46 -47.46 -61.77 -4.88
N ILE A 47 -47.38 -60.94 -5.92
CA ILE A 47 -47.20 -59.48 -5.76
C ILE A 47 -48.57 -58.80 -5.66
N LEU A 48 -49.00 -58.46 -4.44
CA LEU A 48 -50.28 -57.79 -4.17
C LEU A 48 -50.36 -56.39 -4.77
N ARG A 49 -49.24 -55.66 -4.85
CA ARG A 49 -49.19 -54.36 -5.54
C ARG A 49 -47.79 -54.02 -6.02
N ARG A 50 -47.68 -53.64 -7.30
CA ARG A 50 -46.41 -53.26 -7.93
C ARG A 50 -46.17 -51.76 -7.89
N ASN A 51 -44.90 -51.37 -7.91
CA ASN A 51 -44.44 -49.99 -8.21
C ASN A 51 -44.94 -48.87 -7.26
N ILE A 52 -45.17 -49.18 -5.98
CA ILE A 52 -45.73 -48.25 -4.98
C ILE A 52 -44.66 -47.40 -4.27
N GLU A 53 -45.01 -46.16 -3.92
CA GLU A 53 -44.10 -45.25 -3.19
C GLU A 53 -43.93 -45.64 -1.72
N ARG A 54 -42.74 -45.35 -1.16
CA ARG A 54 -42.32 -45.73 0.21
C ARG A 54 -43.36 -45.48 1.31
N LYS A 55 -44.06 -44.33 1.31
CA LYS A 55 -45.05 -44.00 2.35
C LYS A 55 -46.27 -44.91 2.27
N VAL A 56 -46.84 -45.05 1.08
CA VAL A 56 -47.99 -45.94 0.80
C VAL A 56 -47.60 -47.40 1.06
N ALA A 57 -46.39 -47.80 0.65
CA ALA A 57 -45.84 -49.14 0.90
C ALA A 57 -45.79 -49.49 2.40
N ALA A 58 -45.27 -48.59 3.23
CA ALA A 58 -45.24 -48.76 4.68
C ALA A 58 -46.64 -48.83 5.31
N GLU A 59 -47.59 -48.01 4.85
CA GLU A 59 -48.98 -48.06 5.32
C GLU A 59 -49.68 -49.39 4.99
N TYR A 60 -49.47 -49.94 3.79
CA TYR A 60 -50.02 -51.25 3.42
C TYR A 60 -49.36 -52.40 4.20
N TYR A 61 -48.03 -52.39 4.34
CA TYR A 61 -47.30 -53.37 5.17
C TYR A 61 -47.82 -53.38 6.62
N ALA A 62 -47.98 -52.19 7.24
CA ALA A 62 -48.49 -52.06 8.60
C ALA A 62 -49.96 -52.53 8.74
N LYS A 63 -50.79 -52.32 7.71
CA LYS A 63 -52.18 -52.82 7.69
C LYS A 63 -52.22 -54.34 7.59
N LEU A 64 -51.43 -54.94 6.69
CA LEU A 64 -51.34 -56.41 6.53
C LEU A 64 -50.87 -57.10 7.82
N ARG A 65 -49.81 -56.59 8.45
CA ARG A 65 -49.33 -57.12 9.73
C ARG A 65 -50.37 -56.99 10.86
N LYS A 66 -51.19 -55.92 10.88
CA LYS A 66 -52.34 -55.77 11.80
C LYS A 66 -53.49 -56.75 11.52
N LEU A 67 -53.65 -57.19 10.28
CA LEU A 67 -54.65 -58.20 9.92
C LEU A 67 -54.23 -59.62 10.31
N GLY A 68 -52.93 -59.85 10.57
CA GLY A 68 -52.39 -61.14 10.98
C GLY A 68 -51.69 -61.92 9.87
N VAL A 69 -51.33 -61.28 8.74
CA VAL A 69 -50.56 -61.89 7.65
C VAL A 69 -49.15 -61.31 7.57
N GLU A 70 -48.19 -62.12 7.11
CA GLU A 70 -46.81 -61.71 6.88
C GLU A 70 -46.58 -61.35 5.41
N ALA A 71 -45.93 -60.22 5.13
CA ALA A 71 -45.70 -59.69 3.79
C ALA A 71 -44.32 -59.03 3.72
N GLU A 72 -43.75 -58.88 2.53
CA GLU A 72 -42.44 -58.26 2.29
C GLU A 72 -42.54 -57.04 1.36
N LEU A 73 -41.63 -56.08 1.53
CA LEU A 73 -41.47 -54.93 0.65
C LEU A 73 -40.16 -55.02 -0.13
N ARG A 74 -40.21 -55.58 -1.34
CA ARG A 74 -39.04 -55.62 -2.25
C ARG A 74 -38.88 -54.29 -2.96
N LYS A 75 -37.70 -53.68 -2.81
CA LYS A 75 -37.32 -52.45 -3.55
C LYS A 75 -37.12 -52.80 -5.03
N ILE A 76 -37.63 -51.95 -5.93
CA ILE A 76 -37.37 -52.06 -7.36
C ILE A 76 -36.16 -51.18 -7.69
N ASP A 77 -35.10 -51.80 -8.17
CA ASP A 77 -33.94 -51.11 -8.75
C ASP A 77 -34.04 -51.07 -10.28
N ALA A 78 -33.54 -49.99 -10.88
CA ALA A 78 -33.90 -49.60 -12.25
C ALA A 78 -33.03 -50.28 -13.32
N SER A 79 -33.26 -51.57 -13.59
CA SER A 79 -32.92 -52.22 -14.86
C SER A 79 -33.66 -53.56 -15.01
N GLY A 80 -34.18 -53.85 -16.21
CA GLY A 80 -34.78 -55.16 -16.53
C GLY A 80 -36.07 -55.10 -17.37
N MET A 81 -35.93 -55.05 -18.69
CA MET A 81 -36.97 -55.38 -19.68
C MET A 81 -36.36 -56.26 -20.77
N ALA A 82 -36.96 -57.42 -21.04
CA ALA A 82 -37.13 -58.05 -22.37
C ALA A 82 -37.51 -59.54 -22.25
N SER A 83 -38.59 -59.96 -22.93
CA SER A 83 -38.60 -61.11 -23.87
C SER A 83 -40.02 -61.38 -24.43
N GLU A 84 -40.11 -61.47 -25.76
CA GLU A 84 -41.21 -62.00 -26.61
C GLU A 84 -41.27 -63.57 -26.54
N PRO A 85 -42.02 -64.35 -27.37
CA PRO A 85 -42.97 -64.08 -28.47
C PRO A 85 -44.38 -64.72 -28.19
N ASP A 86 -45.29 -65.14 -29.09
CA ASP A 86 -45.33 -65.34 -30.57
C ASP A 86 -46.79 -65.21 -31.12
N ALA A 87 -47.08 -65.71 -32.34
CA ALA A 87 -48.30 -65.52 -33.13
C ALA A 87 -49.07 -66.86 -33.46
N PRO A 88 -49.85 -67.01 -34.56
CA PRO A 88 -51.28 -66.67 -34.60
C PRO A 88 -52.22 -67.74 -35.26
N ARG A 89 -53.46 -67.33 -35.62
CA ARG A 89 -54.37 -67.86 -36.69
C ARG A 89 -55.26 -69.09 -36.37
N LYS A 90 -56.47 -69.28 -36.95
CA LYS A 90 -57.39 -68.49 -37.83
C LYS A 90 -58.77 -69.22 -37.90
N VAL A 91 -59.71 -68.65 -38.65
CA VAL A 91 -60.90 -69.25 -39.31
C VAL A 91 -62.16 -69.24 -38.42
N GLU A 92 -63.03 -68.22 -38.53
CA GLU A 92 -64.01 -67.91 -39.62
C GLU A 92 -65.23 -68.85 -39.50
N GLU A 93 -66.45 -68.36 -39.20
CA GLU A 93 -67.44 -67.70 -40.07
C GLU A 93 -68.71 -68.60 -40.02
N SER A 94 -69.94 -68.15 -40.19
CA SER A 94 -70.47 -66.82 -40.52
C SER A 94 -71.90 -66.68 -39.98
N ALA A 95 -72.18 -65.62 -39.22
CA ALA A 95 -73.52 -65.19 -38.83
C ALA A 95 -73.58 -63.65 -38.70
N GLU A 96 -72.88 -62.95 -39.60
CA GLU A 96 -72.43 -61.57 -39.36
C GLU A 96 -73.45 -60.48 -39.73
N GLN A 97 -74.43 -60.78 -40.59
CA GLN A 97 -75.25 -59.73 -41.21
C GLN A 97 -76.33 -59.14 -40.30
N GLU A 98 -76.78 -59.87 -39.26
CA GLU A 98 -77.66 -59.29 -38.23
C GLU A 98 -76.88 -58.60 -37.08
N SER A 99 -75.59 -58.94 -36.93
CA SER A 99 -74.69 -58.33 -35.95
C SER A 99 -74.32 -56.90 -36.33
N GLN A 100 -73.96 -56.67 -37.60
CA GLN A 100 -73.38 -55.41 -38.08
C GLN A 100 -74.29 -54.18 -37.88
N SER A 101 -75.61 -54.32 -38.04
CA SER A 101 -76.55 -53.19 -37.85
C SER A 101 -76.78 -52.83 -36.37
N LYS A 102 -76.72 -53.81 -35.46
CA LYS A 102 -76.76 -53.60 -34.00
C LYS A 102 -75.42 -53.08 -33.48
N GLN A 103 -74.30 -53.55 -34.04
CA GLN A 103 -72.96 -53.07 -33.74
C GLN A 103 -72.79 -51.59 -34.09
N ALA A 104 -73.13 -51.16 -35.31
CA ALA A 104 -72.97 -49.76 -35.72
C ALA A 104 -73.70 -48.77 -34.78
N LYS A 105 -74.95 -49.06 -34.40
CA LYS A 105 -75.71 -48.23 -33.45
C LYS A 105 -75.16 -48.27 -32.02
N TRP A 106 -74.60 -49.40 -31.59
CA TRP A 106 -73.91 -49.50 -30.31
C TRP A 106 -72.58 -48.75 -30.30
N GLU A 107 -71.85 -48.74 -31.41
CA GLU A 107 -70.56 -48.04 -31.52
C GLU A 107 -70.73 -46.53 -31.53
N GLU A 108 -71.72 -45.97 -32.24
CA GLU A 108 -72.05 -44.53 -32.16
C GLU A 108 -72.42 -44.11 -30.73
N ALA A 109 -73.29 -44.87 -30.06
CA ALA A 109 -73.69 -44.59 -28.68
C ALA A 109 -72.51 -44.74 -27.69
N ARG A 110 -71.62 -45.72 -27.91
CA ARG A 110 -70.41 -45.90 -27.10
C ARG A 110 -69.44 -44.73 -27.29
N LEU A 111 -69.20 -44.31 -28.53
CA LEU A 111 -68.33 -43.18 -28.86
C LEU A 111 -68.83 -41.87 -28.24
N GLN A 112 -70.14 -41.60 -28.27
CA GLN A 112 -70.72 -40.42 -27.62
C GLN A 112 -70.55 -40.46 -26.09
N ALA A 113 -70.85 -41.60 -25.46
CA ALA A 113 -70.66 -41.76 -24.01
C ALA A 113 -69.18 -41.66 -23.59
N GLU A 114 -68.27 -42.16 -24.42
CA GLU A 114 -66.82 -42.13 -24.19
C GLU A 114 -66.26 -40.71 -24.36
N GLN A 115 -66.75 -39.93 -25.33
CA GLN A 115 -66.45 -38.50 -25.48
C GLN A 115 -66.98 -37.67 -24.29
N GLU A 116 -68.23 -37.88 -23.85
CA GLU A 116 -68.76 -37.20 -22.67
C GLU A 116 -67.97 -37.54 -21.40
N ALA A 117 -67.55 -38.80 -21.23
CA ALA A 117 -66.73 -39.21 -20.10
C ALA A 117 -65.36 -38.52 -20.13
N GLN A 118 -64.70 -38.47 -21.29
CA GLN A 118 -63.43 -37.75 -21.48
C GLN A 118 -63.58 -36.25 -21.19
N GLU A 119 -64.66 -35.60 -21.65
CA GLU A 119 -64.94 -34.20 -21.34
C GLU A 119 -65.15 -33.95 -19.84
N ARG A 120 -65.91 -34.81 -19.14
CA ARG A 120 -66.12 -34.69 -17.69
C ARG A 120 -64.80 -34.81 -16.93
N ILE A 121 -63.95 -35.78 -17.31
CA ILE A 121 -62.61 -35.97 -16.74
C ILE A 121 -61.73 -34.74 -17.02
N ALA A 122 -61.72 -34.21 -18.24
CA ALA A 122 -60.95 -33.02 -18.61
C ALA A 122 -61.39 -31.77 -17.82
N ARG A 123 -62.70 -31.52 -17.71
CA ARG A 123 -63.26 -30.41 -16.92
C ARG A 123 -62.95 -30.54 -15.42
N GLU A 124 -62.97 -31.76 -14.87
CA GLU A 124 -62.61 -32.00 -13.47
C GLU A 124 -61.09 -31.83 -13.23
N GLN A 125 -60.25 -32.28 -14.15
CA GLN A 125 -58.80 -32.04 -14.12
C GLN A 125 -58.47 -30.54 -14.20
N GLN A 126 -59.14 -29.78 -15.08
CA GLN A 126 -58.99 -28.32 -15.15
C GLN A 126 -59.36 -27.64 -13.83
N ARG A 127 -60.53 -27.96 -13.23
CA ARG A 127 -60.93 -27.43 -11.92
C ARG A 127 -59.93 -27.77 -10.79
N LYS A 128 -59.35 -28.98 -10.81
CA LYS A 128 -58.30 -29.39 -9.86
C LYS A 128 -56.98 -28.63 -10.09
N LEU A 129 -56.62 -28.34 -11.34
CA LEU A 129 -55.46 -27.49 -11.66
C LEU A 129 -55.68 -26.03 -11.24
N GLU A 130 -56.86 -25.46 -11.49
CA GLU A 130 -57.19 -24.08 -11.14
C GLU A 130 -57.22 -23.86 -9.62
N SER A 131 -57.89 -24.74 -8.87
CA SER A 131 -57.90 -24.68 -7.40
C SER A 131 -56.49 -24.88 -6.80
N SER A 132 -55.67 -25.76 -7.37
CA SER A 132 -54.26 -25.90 -7.00
C SER A 132 -53.45 -24.62 -7.29
N ARG A 133 -53.63 -24.01 -8.46
CA ARG A 133 -52.98 -22.73 -8.84
C ARG A 133 -53.40 -21.58 -7.93
N GLN A 134 -54.69 -21.45 -7.64
CA GLN A 134 -55.21 -20.42 -6.72
C GLN A 134 -54.64 -20.59 -5.31
N ARG A 135 -54.57 -21.84 -4.82
CA ARG A 135 -53.95 -22.14 -3.52
C ARG A 135 -52.46 -21.78 -3.49
N GLN A 136 -51.70 -22.18 -4.50
CA GLN A 136 -50.27 -21.81 -4.63
C GLN A 136 -50.07 -20.30 -4.76
N GLN A 137 -50.94 -19.57 -5.46
CA GLN A 137 -50.89 -18.11 -5.54
C GLN A 137 -51.18 -17.46 -4.17
N ARG A 138 -52.15 -17.99 -3.41
CA ARG A 138 -52.46 -17.51 -2.07
C ARG A 138 -51.31 -17.75 -1.10
N GLU A 139 -50.78 -18.96 -1.04
CA GLU A 139 -49.61 -19.31 -0.20
C GLU A 139 -48.36 -18.48 -0.57
N ARG A 140 -48.17 -18.15 -1.87
CA ARG A 140 -47.13 -17.21 -2.33
C ARG A 140 -47.37 -15.77 -1.88
N ARG A 141 -48.61 -15.26 -1.91
CA ARG A 141 -48.91 -13.91 -1.42
C ARG A 141 -48.74 -13.80 0.09
N GLU A 142 -49.25 -14.77 0.85
CA GLU A 142 -49.12 -14.82 2.31
C GLU A 142 -47.64 -14.92 2.74
N SER A 143 -46.83 -15.73 2.05
CA SER A 143 -45.38 -15.80 2.31
C SER A 143 -44.60 -14.55 1.87
N GLN A 144 -44.98 -13.91 0.75
CA GLN A 144 -44.38 -12.63 0.35
C GLN A 144 -44.72 -11.49 1.33
N GLU A 145 -45.97 -11.41 1.80
CA GLU A 145 -46.38 -10.44 2.83
C GLU A 145 -45.67 -10.70 4.17
N ALA A 146 -45.51 -11.96 4.58
CA ALA A 146 -44.74 -12.32 5.77
C ALA A 146 -43.25 -11.92 5.64
N GLN A 147 -42.61 -12.22 4.51
CA GLN A 147 -41.23 -11.82 4.23
C GLN A 147 -41.04 -10.30 4.10
N TRP A 148 -42.08 -9.56 3.67
CA TRP A 148 -42.06 -8.11 3.63
C TRP A 148 -42.19 -7.52 5.05
N LYS A 149 -43.14 -8.01 5.86
CA LYS A 149 -43.30 -7.59 7.27
C LYS A 149 -42.06 -7.89 8.10
N ALA A 150 -41.45 -9.07 7.95
CA ALA A 150 -40.20 -9.42 8.62
C ALA A 150 -39.05 -8.47 8.26
N ARG A 151 -38.88 -8.15 6.96
CA ARG A 151 -37.87 -7.18 6.50
C ARG A 151 -38.13 -5.75 6.98
N GLN A 152 -39.39 -5.34 7.14
CA GLN A 152 -39.71 -4.04 7.75
C GLN A 152 -39.29 -3.99 9.22
N GLN A 153 -39.60 -5.03 10.00
CA GLN A 153 -39.18 -5.13 11.41
C GLN A 153 -37.66 -5.20 11.60
N GLU A 154 -36.96 -5.85 10.66
CA GLU A 154 -35.50 -5.91 10.64
C GLU A 154 -34.89 -4.53 10.34
N LEU A 155 -35.38 -3.83 9.30
CA LEU A 155 -34.97 -2.46 8.98
C LEU A 155 -35.27 -1.47 10.12
N GLU A 156 -36.40 -1.60 10.81
CA GLU A 156 -36.75 -0.76 11.95
C GLU A 156 -35.82 -1.01 13.14
N ARG A 157 -35.49 -2.27 13.42
CA ARG A 157 -34.46 -2.65 14.41
C ARG A 157 -33.08 -2.12 14.04
N GLU A 158 -32.67 -2.19 12.78
CA GLU A 158 -31.42 -1.61 12.31
C GLU A 158 -31.40 -0.08 12.46
N GLN A 159 -32.49 0.61 12.13
CA GLN A 159 -32.61 2.06 12.31
C GLN A 159 -32.52 2.47 13.79
N LEU A 160 -33.19 1.75 14.69
CA LEU A 160 -33.08 1.96 16.13
C LEU A 160 -31.67 1.68 16.65
N ALA A 161 -31.01 0.60 16.19
CA ALA A 161 -29.63 0.29 16.53
C ALA A 161 -28.63 1.35 16.01
N GLN A 162 -28.84 1.86 14.79
CA GLN A 162 -28.04 2.96 14.23
C GLN A 162 -28.26 4.27 15.00
N ALA A 163 -29.50 4.57 15.41
CA ALA A 163 -29.81 5.74 16.25
C ALA A 163 -29.13 5.64 17.62
N ALA A 164 -29.17 4.46 18.26
CA ALA A 164 -28.48 4.20 19.52
C ALA A 164 -26.96 4.34 19.40
N ARG A 165 -26.35 3.79 18.34
CA ARG A 165 -24.90 3.96 18.06
C ARG A 165 -24.52 5.44 17.88
N ARG A 166 -25.29 6.20 17.08
CA ARG A 166 -25.08 7.64 16.88
C ARG A 166 -25.23 8.45 18.17
N LYS A 167 -26.10 8.02 19.11
CA LYS A 167 -26.24 8.65 20.42
C LYS A 167 -25.00 8.39 21.29
N ALA A 168 -24.60 7.13 21.44
CA ALA A 168 -23.41 6.75 22.20
C ALA A 168 -22.12 7.38 21.65
N GLU A 169 -22.01 7.51 20.33
CA GLU A 169 -20.87 8.17 19.68
C GLU A 169 -20.83 9.69 19.94
N ARG A 170 -22.00 10.35 19.99
CA ARG A 170 -22.10 11.77 20.41
C ARG A 170 -21.73 11.96 21.87
N GLU A 171 -22.17 11.06 22.75
CA GLU A 171 -21.82 11.09 24.18
C GLU A 171 -20.31 10.86 24.39
N LYS A 172 -19.70 9.90 23.66
CA LYS A 172 -18.26 9.68 23.66
C LYS A 172 -17.48 10.90 23.13
N GLN A 173 -17.94 11.54 22.05
CA GLN A 173 -17.33 12.77 21.53
C GLN A 173 -17.49 13.97 22.48
N ALA A 174 -18.57 14.03 23.27
CA ALA A 174 -18.74 15.06 24.29
C ALA A 174 -17.71 14.89 25.43
N MET A 175 -17.59 13.67 25.98
CA MET A 175 -16.60 13.38 27.03
C MET A 175 -15.16 13.65 26.56
N LEU A 176 -14.81 13.25 25.34
CA LEU A 176 -13.46 13.52 24.79
C LEU A 176 -13.16 15.01 24.65
N ARG A 177 -14.15 15.84 24.27
CA ARG A 177 -13.98 17.30 24.20
C ARG A 177 -13.86 17.94 25.57
N GLU A 178 -14.57 17.43 26.56
CA GLU A 178 -14.48 17.90 27.95
C GLU A 178 -13.12 17.55 28.56
N GLU A 179 -12.61 16.34 28.33
CA GLU A 179 -11.27 15.93 28.72
C GLU A 179 -10.18 16.74 27.99
N GLU A 180 -10.30 16.94 26.67
CA GLU A 180 -9.37 17.76 25.88
C GLU A 180 -9.39 19.23 26.34
N ALA A 181 -10.55 19.78 26.71
CA ALA A 181 -10.66 21.12 27.28
C ALA A 181 -9.96 21.21 28.65
N ARG A 182 -10.11 20.19 29.51
CA ARG A 182 -9.44 20.13 30.82
C ARG A 182 -7.91 20.04 30.67
N ARG A 183 -7.42 19.16 29.79
CA ARG A 183 -5.98 19.06 29.45
C ARG A 183 -5.41 20.37 28.93
N LYS A 184 -6.14 21.08 28.04
CA LYS A 184 -5.71 22.41 27.55
C LYS A 184 -5.69 23.49 28.64
N GLN A 185 -6.58 23.43 29.63
CA GLN A 185 -6.53 24.32 30.80
C GLN A 185 -5.35 23.98 31.72
N GLU A 186 -5.09 22.69 31.98
CA GLU A 186 -3.95 22.21 32.75
C GLU A 186 -2.61 22.60 32.08
N GLU A 187 -2.47 22.42 30.77
CA GLU A 187 -1.31 22.87 29.98
C GLU A 187 -1.15 24.40 29.98
N ALA A 188 -2.23 25.16 29.83
CA ALA A 188 -2.17 26.62 29.88
C ALA A 188 -1.72 27.13 31.27
N ALA A 189 -2.21 26.50 32.34
CA ALA A 189 -1.78 26.80 33.71
C ALA A 189 -0.30 26.42 33.96
N ALA A 190 0.17 25.29 33.41
CA ALA A 190 1.56 24.89 33.48
C ALA A 190 2.48 25.86 32.74
N ARG A 191 2.14 26.26 31.51
CA ARG A 191 2.89 27.26 30.72
C ARG A 191 2.92 28.62 31.41
N ALA A 192 1.82 29.06 32.04
CA ALA A 192 1.78 30.29 32.80
C ALA A 192 2.73 30.26 34.02
N ARG A 193 2.82 29.11 34.72
CA ARG A 193 3.79 28.91 35.82
C ARG A 193 5.23 28.94 35.32
N GLN A 194 5.53 28.24 34.22
CA GLN A 194 6.88 28.24 33.62
C GLN A 194 7.33 29.65 33.18
N LEU A 195 6.45 30.43 32.55
CA LEU A 195 6.76 31.81 32.16
C LEU A 195 7.00 32.72 33.38
N ALA A 196 6.22 32.57 34.45
CA ALA A 196 6.41 33.33 35.69
C ALA A 196 7.71 32.93 36.41
N GLU A 197 8.08 31.65 36.38
CA GLU A 197 9.34 31.15 36.94
C GLU A 197 10.56 31.62 36.13
N GLU A 198 10.48 31.59 34.79
CA GLU A 198 11.53 32.12 33.92
C GLU A 198 11.70 33.64 34.10
N GLU A 199 10.61 34.38 34.26
CA GLU A 199 10.65 35.82 34.53
C GLU A 199 11.26 36.13 35.91
N ALA A 200 10.92 35.34 36.95
CA ALA A 200 11.56 35.43 38.26
C ALA A 200 13.06 35.09 38.21
N GLN A 201 13.46 34.06 37.47
CA GLN A 201 14.87 33.69 37.27
C GLN A 201 15.63 34.79 36.51
N ARG A 202 15.03 35.41 35.49
CA ARG A 202 15.61 36.56 34.77
C ARG A 202 15.80 37.77 35.69
N GLN A 203 14.82 38.07 36.57
CA GLN A 203 14.93 39.13 37.57
C GLN A 203 16.02 38.84 38.61
N ALA A 204 16.11 37.61 39.11
CA ALA A 204 17.17 37.18 40.03
C ALA A 204 18.57 37.25 39.39
N ALA A 205 18.71 36.81 38.14
CA ALA A 205 19.95 36.90 37.37
C ALA A 205 20.36 38.37 37.11
N ALA A 206 19.41 39.25 36.83
CA ALA A 206 19.65 40.68 36.68
C ALA A 206 20.11 41.32 38.01
N ALA A 207 19.47 40.98 39.13
CA ALA A 207 19.88 41.45 40.46
C ALA A 207 21.29 40.96 40.84
N ALA A 208 21.60 39.67 40.62
CA ALA A 208 22.93 39.11 40.87
C ALA A 208 24.02 39.68 39.92
N ARG A 209 23.64 40.16 38.73
CA ARG A 209 24.56 40.88 37.82
C ARG A 209 24.76 42.33 38.27
N ALA A 210 23.73 43.00 38.78
CA ALA A 210 23.84 44.33 39.37
C ALA A 210 24.72 44.33 40.63
N GLN A 211 24.57 43.33 41.52
CA GLN A 211 25.44 43.16 42.69
C GLN A 211 26.91 42.97 42.31
N ARG A 212 27.21 42.04 41.38
CA ARG A 212 28.59 41.82 40.90
C ARG A 212 29.20 43.06 40.26
N ASN A 213 28.42 43.82 39.47
CA ASN A 213 28.88 45.09 38.90
C ASN A 213 29.17 46.15 40.00
N ALA A 214 28.39 46.17 41.09
CA ALA A 214 28.61 47.07 42.21
C ALA A 214 29.84 46.69 43.04
N GLU A 215 30.08 45.40 43.31
CA GLU A 215 31.33 44.92 43.92
C GLU A 215 32.55 45.22 43.05
N GLU A 216 32.46 45.01 41.73
CA GLU A 216 33.56 45.30 40.82
C GLU A 216 33.88 46.80 40.75
N ALA A 217 32.85 47.66 40.82
CA ALA A 217 33.02 49.11 40.93
C ALA A 217 33.67 49.51 42.26
N ALA A 218 33.20 48.98 43.39
CA ALA A 218 33.77 49.23 44.71
C ALA A 218 35.24 48.78 44.80
N ARG A 219 35.56 47.60 44.24
CA ARG A 219 36.94 47.09 44.16
C ARG A 219 37.83 47.97 43.28
N LYS A 220 37.36 48.41 42.11
CA LYS A 220 38.11 49.33 41.23
C LYS A 220 38.36 50.68 41.91
N GLN A 221 37.45 51.14 42.76
CA GLN A 221 37.63 52.37 43.54
C GLN A 221 38.66 52.18 44.66
N ALA A 222 38.61 51.07 45.40
CA ALA A 222 39.63 50.72 46.40
C ALA A 222 41.04 50.57 45.77
N GLU A 223 41.16 49.89 44.62
CA GLU A 223 42.42 49.78 43.87
C GLU A 223 42.92 51.15 43.35
N ALA A 224 42.01 52.11 43.08
CA ALA A 224 42.39 53.48 42.71
C ALA A 224 42.91 54.28 43.90
N ASP A 225 42.24 54.20 45.05
CA ASP A 225 42.64 54.89 46.29
C ASP A 225 43.97 54.35 46.84
N GLU A 226 44.20 53.03 46.76
CA GLU A 226 45.49 52.42 47.08
C GLU A 226 46.60 52.91 46.12
N ARG A 227 46.33 53.00 44.82
CA ARG A 227 47.27 53.57 43.84
C ARG A 227 47.58 55.05 44.10
N VAL A 228 46.66 55.82 44.69
CA VAL A 228 46.92 57.19 45.13
C VAL A 228 47.81 57.21 46.36
N ARG A 229 47.54 56.38 47.39
CA ARG A 229 48.41 56.21 48.58
C ARG A 229 49.84 55.83 48.17
N VAL A 230 50.00 54.78 47.38
CA VAL A 230 51.33 54.28 46.95
C VAL A 230 52.09 55.35 46.15
N LYS A 231 51.41 56.14 45.31
CA LYS A 231 52.06 57.26 44.59
C LYS A 231 52.47 58.42 45.51
N ALA A 232 51.72 58.71 46.57
CA ALA A 232 52.11 59.70 47.58
C ALA A 232 53.33 59.22 48.38
N GLU A 233 53.32 57.96 48.82
CA GLU A 233 54.40 57.33 49.56
C GLU A 233 55.70 57.22 48.73
N GLN A 234 55.59 56.93 47.43
CA GLN A 234 56.71 56.96 46.49
C GLN A 234 57.26 58.38 46.22
N ARG A 235 56.45 59.44 46.34
CA ARG A 235 56.97 60.82 46.27
C ARG A 235 57.78 61.18 47.52
N ALA A 236 57.24 60.88 48.71
CA ALA A 236 57.95 61.09 49.98
C ALA A 236 59.29 60.33 50.04
N ARG A 237 59.33 59.06 49.59
CA ARG A 237 60.59 58.31 49.49
C ARG A 237 61.60 58.92 48.50
N LYS A 238 61.14 59.42 47.34
CA LYS A 238 62.03 60.03 46.34
C LYS A 238 62.62 61.36 46.80
N GLU A 239 61.89 62.13 47.59
CA GLU A 239 62.41 63.37 48.19
C GLU A 239 63.47 63.06 49.27
N ALA A 240 63.25 62.05 50.12
CA ALA A 240 64.24 61.56 51.08
C ALA A 240 65.50 60.98 50.40
N GLU A 241 65.35 60.17 49.34
CA GLU A 241 66.48 59.64 48.56
C GLU A 241 67.26 60.76 47.83
N ALA A 242 66.58 61.81 47.34
CA ALA A 242 67.25 62.92 46.68
C ALA A 242 68.15 63.72 47.64
N GLU A 243 67.77 63.85 48.92
CA GLU A 243 68.61 64.48 49.93
C GLU A 243 69.80 63.58 50.31
N ALA A 244 69.58 62.29 50.52
CA ALA A 244 70.64 61.32 50.79
C ALA A 244 71.66 61.22 49.64
N GLN A 245 71.20 61.24 48.38
CA GLN A 245 72.07 61.21 47.20
C GLN A 245 72.88 62.50 47.01
N ARG A 246 72.43 63.66 47.50
CA ARG A 246 73.25 64.88 47.51
C ARG A 246 74.44 64.75 48.45
N ARG A 247 74.26 64.12 49.61
CA ARG A 247 75.34 63.84 50.57
C ARG A 247 76.33 62.80 50.01
N ALA A 248 75.84 61.70 49.44
CA ALA A 248 76.69 60.65 48.87
C ALA A 248 77.46 61.05 47.60
N LYS A 249 76.93 61.97 46.77
CA LYS A 249 77.63 62.44 45.55
C LYS A 249 78.89 63.25 45.85
N ALA A 250 78.93 63.99 46.96
CA ALA A 250 80.14 64.70 47.39
C ALA A 250 81.28 63.74 47.77
N GLU A 251 80.96 62.54 48.27
CA GLU A 251 81.92 61.55 48.76
C GLU A 251 82.42 60.62 47.64
N ALA A 252 81.55 60.29 46.68
CA ALA A 252 81.90 59.44 45.53
C ALA A 252 82.79 60.13 44.47
N GLU A 253 82.74 61.47 44.37
CA GLU A 253 83.57 62.22 43.42
C GLU A 253 85.07 62.21 43.82
N ALA A 254 85.36 62.08 45.11
CA ALA A 254 86.73 61.92 45.61
C ALA A 254 87.35 60.57 45.21
N ARG A 255 86.61 59.46 45.31
CA ARG A 255 87.12 58.12 44.95
C ARG A 255 87.32 57.93 43.44
N ARG A 256 86.49 58.52 42.59
CA ARG A 256 86.57 58.36 41.12
C ARG A 256 87.86 58.89 40.49
N LYS A 257 88.61 59.79 41.16
CA LYS A 257 89.91 60.28 40.68
C LYS A 257 91.07 59.31 40.95
N ALA A 258 90.90 58.28 41.79
CA ALA A 258 91.93 57.28 42.09
C ALA A 258 91.91 56.09 41.11
N GLU A 259 90.74 55.52 40.83
CA GLU A 259 90.61 54.24 40.10
C GLU A 259 90.82 54.36 38.58
N ALA A 260 90.74 55.57 38.02
CA ALA A 260 90.91 55.82 36.59
C ALA A 260 92.33 55.53 36.05
N ARG A 261 93.33 55.34 36.93
CA ARG A 261 94.72 55.03 36.53
C ARG A 261 95.01 53.52 36.36
N GLN A 262 94.25 52.61 36.96
CA GLN A 262 94.52 51.17 36.85
C GLN A 262 93.97 50.53 35.56
N ARG A 263 92.88 51.05 34.99
CA ARG A 263 92.20 50.40 33.84
C ARG A 263 92.98 50.41 32.52
N LYS A 264 94.04 51.23 32.38
CA LYS A 264 94.85 51.31 31.16
C LYS A 264 95.89 50.19 31.00
N ALA A 265 96.08 49.33 32.01
CA ALA A 265 97.03 48.21 31.95
C ALA A 265 96.38 46.86 31.55
N GLU A 266 95.06 46.73 31.64
CA GLU A 266 94.36 45.44 31.45
C GLU A 266 93.86 45.20 30.01
N GLU A 267 93.75 46.28 29.21
CA GLU A 267 93.16 46.23 27.87
C GLU A 267 94.09 45.60 26.81
N GLU A 268 95.40 45.67 27.00
CA GLU A 268 96.39 45.20 26.02
C GLU A 268 96.60 43.67 26.06
N ALA A 269 96.34 43.03 27.20
CA ALA A 269 96.40 41.58 27.35
C ALA A 269 95.26 40.86 26.60
N ARG A 270 94.01 41.34 26.74
CA ARG A 270 92.82 40.71 26.14
C ARG A 270 92.83 40.69 24.60
N ARG A 271 93.56 41.61 23.95
CA ARG A 271 93.68 41.66 22.48
C ARG A 271 94.44 40.47 21.88
N ARG A 272 95.34 39.82 22.63
CA ARG A 272 96.11 38.66 22.12
C ARG A 272 95.31 37.35 22.21
N GLU A 273 94.59 37.14 23.30
CA GLU A 273 93.74 35.95 23.53
C GLU A 273 92.55 35.87 22.55
N HIS A 274 91.93 37.02 22.26
CA HIS A 274 90.78 37.12 21.35
C HIS A 274 91.11 36.74 19.89
N LYS A 275 92.39 36.84 19.46
CA LYS A 275 92.80 36.49 18.09
C LYS A 275 92.85 34.98 17.88
N ALA A 276 93.50 34.24 18.79
CA ALA A 276 93.64 32.78 18.70
C ALA A 276 92.29 32.05 18.76
N ARG A 277 91.36 32.52 19.61
CA ARG A 277 90.04 31.87 19.78
C ARG A 277 89.17 31.94 18.52
N ARG A 278 89.27 33.01 17.73
CA ARG A 278 88.50 33.17 16.47
C ARG A 278 88.97 32.26 15.34
N GLU A 279 90.27 31.94 15.29
CA GLU A 279 90.83 31.07 14.25
C GLU A 279 90.41 29.60 14.49
N ALA A 280 90.51 29.12 15.75
CA ALA A 280 90.03 27.78 16.13
C ALA A 280 88.51 27.58 15.98
N GLU A 281 87.68 28.58 16.32
CA GLU A 281 86.23 28.48 16.17
C GLU A 281 85.79 28.53 14.68
N ALA A 282 86.52 29.26 13.84
CA ALA A 282 86.26 29.32 12.40
C ALA A 282 86.55 27.99 11.69
N GLU A 283 87.61 27.28 12.10
CA GLU A 283 87.96 25.97 11.55
C GLU A 283 86.94 24.88 11.98
N LYS A 284 86.58 24.84 13.27
CA LYS A 284 85.55 23.91 13.77
C LYS A 284 84.20 24.11 13.07
N ARG A 285 83.76 25.35 12.86
CA ARG A 285 82.54 25.68 12.10
C ARG A 285 82.62 25.32 10.60
N ARG A 286 83.81 25.28 10.00
CA ARG A 286 84.00 24.83 8.61
C ARG A 286 83.90 23.32 8.51
N ALA A 287 84.53 22.58 9.43
CA ALA A 287 84.40 21.12 9.52
C ALA A 287 82.95 20.68 9.78
N GLU A 288 82.26 21.33 10.73
CA GLU A 288 80.87 21.03 11.08
C GLU A 288 79.90 21.36 9.93
N LYS A 289 80.09 22.47 9.20
CA LYS A 289 79.31 22.78 7.99
C LYS A 289 79.58 21.81 6.84
N ALA A 290 80.81 21.31 6.70
CA ALA A 290 81.14 20.30 5.69
C ALA A 290 80.51 18.93 6.02
N ALA A 291 80.60 18.49 7.28
CA ALA A 291 79.95 17.28 7.76
C ALA A 291 78.42 17.36 7.62
N ARG A 292 77.81 18.47 8.04
CA ARG A 292 76.37 18.69 7.89
C ARG A 292 75.94 18.71 6.42
N LYS A 293 76.66 19.39 5.52
CA LYS A 293 76.35 19.33 4.07
C LYS A 293 76.43 17.92 3.51
N LYS A 294 77.42 17.12 3.92
CA LYS A 294 77.58 15.73 3.44
C LYS A 294 76.45 14.83 3.93
N ALA A 295 76.10 14.90 5.21
CA ALA A 295 74.96 14.18 5.79
C ALA A 295 73.60 14.64 5.20
N GLU A 296 73.45 15.93 4.93
CA GLU A 296 72.25 16.51 4.31
C GLU A 296 72.12 16.11 2.82
N GLN A 297 73.26 15.93 2.12
CA GLN A 297 73.31 15.37 0.76
C GLN A 297 73.02 13.86 0.74
N GLU A 298 73.56 13.06 1.67
CA GLU A 298 73.23 11.63 1.79
C GLU A 298 71.77 11.41 2.20
N ALA A 299 71.24 12.21 3.14
CA ALA A 299 69.83 12.17 3.51
C ALA A 299 68.91 12.62 2.36
N ALA A 300 69.30 13.62 1.57
CA ALA A 300 68.58 14.02 0.37
C ALA A 300 68.63 12.94 -0.73
N ALA A 301 69.77 12.26 -0.91
CA ALA A 301 69.91 11.15 -1.85
C ALA A 301 69.04 9.95 -1.45
N LYS A 302 69.06 9.54 -0.17
CA LYS A 302 68.16 8.49 0.36
C LYS A 302 66.69 8.85 0.19
N ARG A 303 66.28 10.07 0.59
CA ARG A 303 64.89 10.53 0.43
C ARG A 303 64.46 10.65 -1.03
N LYS A 304 65.39 10.89 -1.96
CA LYS A 304 65.11 10.87 -3.40
C LYS A 304 64.90 9.43 -3.89
N ALA A 305 65.80 8.51 -3.54
CA ALA A 305 65.68 7.10 -3.88
C ALA A 305 64.42 6.44 -3.28
N GLU A 306 64.08 6.73 -2.03
CA GLU A 306 62.83 6.28 -1.38
C GLU A 306 61.59 6.84 -2.09
N LYS A 307 61.61 8.10 -2.53
CA LYS A 307 60.50 8.70 -3.30
C LYS A 307 60.39 8.13 -4.71
N GLU A 308 61.51 7.82 -5.37
CA GLU A 308 61.52 7.21 -6.70
C GLU A 308 61.04 5.76 -6.62
N ALA A 309 61.49 4.98 -5.63
CA ALA A 309 60.98 3.62 -5.36
C ALA A 309 59.48 3.61 -4.99
N ALA A 310 59.04 4.50 -4.10
CA ALA A 310 57.62 4.62 -3.74
C ALA A 310 56.76 5.13 -4.92
N ALA A 311 57.33 5.90 -5.85
CA ALA A 311 56.65 6.31 -7.07
C ALA A 311 56.52 5.14 -8.07
N GLU A 312 57.56 4.31 -8.23
CA GLU A 312 57.48 3.08 -9.04
C GLU A 312 56.49 2.06 -8.47
N GLU A 313 56.51 1.82 -7.16
CA GLU A 313 55.55 0.93 -6.49
C GLU A 313 54.11 1.43 -6.65
N LYS A 314 53.88 2.73 -6.41
CA LYS A 314 52.57 3.35 -6.61
C LYS A 314 52.14 3.34 -8.07
N ALA A 315 53.05 3.45 -9.03
CA ALA A 315 52.75 3.32 -10.45
C ALA A 315 52.37 1.88 -10.82
N ARG A 316 53.10 0.86 -10.30
CA ARG A 316 52.76 -0.55 -10.48
C ARG A 316 51.38 -0.90 -9.90
N LEU A 317 51.08 -0.45 -8.68
CA LEU A 317 49.77 -0.63 -8.06
C LEU A 317 48.65 0.08 -8.85
N LEU A 318 48.93 1.23 -9.47
CA LEU A 318 47.96 1.93 -10.31
C LEU A 318 47.72 1.21 -11.65
N GLU A 319 48.76 0.66 -12.27
CA GLU A 319 48.66 -0.18 -13.47
C GLU A 319 47.92 -1.49 -13.18
N GLU A 320 48.24 -2.18 -12.07
CA GLU A 320 47.52 -3.39 -11.66
C GLU A 320 46.05 -3.10 -11.35
N LYS A 321 45.77 -1.98 -10.66
CA LYS A 321 44.39 -1.55 -10.41
C LYS A 321 43.63 -1.24 -11.71
N LYS A 322 44.23 -0.54 -12.67
CA LYS A 322 43.62 -0.32 -14.00
C LYS A 322 43.41 -1.64 -14.75
N ALA A 323 44.34 -2.59 -14.65
CA ALA A 323 44.21 -3.90 -15.27
C ALA A 323 43.06 -4.72 -14.66
N ARG A 324 42.90 -4.70 -13.33
CA ARG A 324 41.75 -5.29 -12.62
C ARG A 324 40.43 -4.60 -12.98
N GLU A 325 40.39 -3.27 -12.97
CA GLU A 325 39.19 -2.49 -13.37
C GLU A 325 38.82 -2.74 -14.85
N ALA A 326 39.79 -2.93 -15.74
CA ALA A 326 39.55 -3.30 -17.13
C ALA A 326 39.10 -4.76 -17.31
N ALA A 327 39.58 -5.68 -16.46
CA ALA A 327 39.11 -7.07 -16.43
C ALA A 327 37.66 -7.15 -15.92
N GLU A 328 37.35 -6.50 -14.78
CA GLU A 328 35.99 -6.41 -14.25
C GLU A 328 35.01 -5.76 -15.25
N ARG A 329 35.43 -4.71 -15.98
CA ARG A 329 34.60 -4.13 -17.04
C ARG A 329 34.29 -5.15 -18.14
N ARG A 330 35.26 -5.93 -18.58
CA ARG A 330 35.05 -6.98 -19.59
C ARG A 330 34.14 -8.10 -19.08
N GLU A 331 34.27 -8.51 -17.82
CA GLU A 331 33.37 -9.50 -17.22
C GLU A 331 31.94 -8.96 -17.08
N ARG A 332 31.77 -7.69 -16.67
CA ARG A 332 30.46 -7.02 -16.63
C ARG A 332 29.85 -6.87 -18.02
N GLU A 333 30.61 -6.45 -19.03
CA GLU A 333 30.16 -6.37 -20.42
C GLU A 333 29.75 -7.75 -20.97
N GLN A 334 30.50 -8.82 -20.64
CA GLN A 334 30.13 -10.20 -20.99
C GLN A 334 28.87 -10.69 -20.26
N ALA A 335 28.73 -10.36 -18.96
CA ALA A 335 27.55 -10.71 -18.17
C ALA A 335 26.30 -9.95 -18.65
N GLU A 336 26.42 -8.66 -18.98
CA GLU A 336 25.36 -7.84 -19.57
C GLU A 336 24.99 -8.34 -20.98
N ALA A 337 25.97 -8.72 -21.81
CA ALA A 337 25.71 -9.32 -23.12
C ALA A 337 24.98 -10.67 -22.99
N LEU A 338 25.37 -11.53 -22.03
CA LEU A 338 24.70 -12.80 -21.75
C LEU A 338 23.27 -12.59 -21.22
N ALA A 339 23.07 -11.59 -20.35
CA ALA A 339 21.76 -11.22 -19.83
C ALA A 339 20.86 -10.63 -20.93
N ALA A 340 21.39 -9.77 -21.79
CA ALA A 340 20.68 -9.22 -22.94
C ALA A 340 20.29 -10.31 -23.95
N ALA A 341 21.17 -11.28 -24.21
CA ALA A 341 20.86 -12.44 -25.05
C ALA A 341 19.72 -13.28 -24.45
N LYS A 342 19.78 -13.61 -23.15
CA LYS A 342 18.70 -14.33 -22.45
C LYS A 342 17.37 -13.56 -22.45
N ALA A 343 17.41 -12.23 -22.28
CA ALA A 343 16.23 -11.38 -22.33
C ALA A 343 15.64 -11.28 -23.75
N ALA A 344 16.48 -11.30 -24.80
CA ALA A 344 16.03 -11.36 -26.19
C ALA A 344 15.36 -12.70 -26.53
N GLU A 345 15.92 -13.81 -26.03
CA GLU A 345 15.35 -15.17 -26.15
C GLU A 345 13.97 -15.25 -25.46
N GLN A 346 13.85 -14.74 -24.23
CA GLN A 346 12.57 -14.67 -23.51
C GLN A 346 11.54 -13.81 -24.24
N LYS A 347 11.93 -12.64 -24.75
CA LYS A 347 11.05 -11.77 -25.56
C LYS A 347 10.57 -12.46 -26.84
N ARG A 348 11.41 -13.27 -27.50
CA ARG A 348 11.00 -14.09 -28.65
C ARG A 348 9.96 -15.14 -28.27
N ILE A 349 10.18 -15.88 -27.18
CA ILE A 349 9.24 -16.90 -26.69
C ILE A 349 7.90 -16.25 -26.31
N GLU A 350 7.92 -15.07 -25.69
CA GLU A 350 6.71 -14.35 -25.30
C GLU A 350 5.97 -13.74 -26.51
N GLN A 351 6.69 -13.20 -27.49
CA GLN A 351 6.10 -12.79 -28.78
C GLN A 351 5.43 -13.96 -29.50
N GLN A 352 6.08 -15.13 -29.57
CA GLN A 352 5.48 -16.34 -30.15
C GLN A 352 4.23 -16.80 -29.40
N LYS A 353 4.18 -16.69 -28.07
CA LYS A 353 2.96 -16.96 -27.29
C LYS A 353 1.83 -15.98 -27.60
N ILE A 354 2.13 -14.67 -27.65
CA ILE A 354 1.15 -13.62 -27.98
C ILE A 354 0.63 -13.80 -29.41
N GLU A 355 1.49 -14.14 -30.36
CA GLU A 355 1.09 -14.39 -31.75
C GLU A 355 0.22 -15.63 -31.89
N ARG A 356 0.57 -16.74 -31.21
CA ARG A 356 -0.26 -17.95 -31.13
C ARG A 356 -1.64 -17.66 -30.52
N GLN A 357 -1.70 -16.90 -29.43
CA GLN A 357 -2.96 -16.46 -28.82
C GLN A 357 -3.79 -15.58 -29.76
N ARG A 358 -3.17 -14.66 -30.52
CA ARG A 358 -3.87 -13.83 -31.51
C ARG A 358 -4.44 -14.66 -32.66
N VAL A 359 -3.70 -15.66 -33.16
CA VAL A 359 -4.20 -16.59 -34.20
C VAL A 359 -5.37 -17.42 -33.68
N GLU A 360 -5.29 -17.92 -32.45
CA GLU A 360 -6.37 -18.69 -31.81
C GLU A 360 -7.62 -17.83 -31.54
N GLU A 361 -7.44 -16.59 -31.06
CA GLU A 361 -8.54 -15.65 -30.85
C GLU A 361 -9.17 -15.21 -32.18
N ALA A 362 -8.37 -14.97 -33.22
CA ALA A 362 -8.87 -14.67 -34.56
C ALA A 362 -9.69 -15.84 -35.13
N ALA A 363 -9.20 -17.08 -35.02
CA ALA A 363 -9.92 -18.27 -35.44
C ALA A 363 -11.23 -18.46 -34.65
N ARG A 364 -11.23 -18.17 -33.35
CA ARG A 364 -12.45 -18.17 -32.52
C ARG A 364 -13.44 -17.10 -32.97
N ARG A 365 -13.01 -15.85 -33.16
CA ARG A 365 -13.86 -14.74 -33.64
C ARG A 365 -14.44 -15.04 -35.02
N GLN A 366 -13.69 -15.72 -35.89
CA GLN A 366 -14.17 -16.15 -37.20
C GLN A 366 -15.27 -17.22 -37.07
N ARG A 367 -15.07 -18.26 -36.25
CA ARG A 367 -16.12 -19.25 -35.94
C ARG A 367 -17.38 -18.62 -35.32
N GLU A 368 -17.22 -17.66 -34.42
CA GLU A 368 -18.36 -16.91 -33.85
C GLU A 368 -19.08 -16.04 -34.90
N ALA A 369 -18.35 -15.47 -35.88
CA ALA A 369 -18.93 -14.71 -36.98
C ALA A 369 -19.67 -15.61 -37.99
N ASP A 370 -19.10 -16.76 -38.33
CA ASP A 370 -19.70 -17.73 -39.25
C ASP A 370 -20.95 -18.39 -38.64
N ALA A 371 -20.92 -18.71 -37.34
CA ALA A 371 -22.11 -19.16 -36.61
C ALA A 371 -23.22 -18.09 -36.57
N ARG A 372 -22.88 -16.80 -36.43
CA ARG A 372 -23.86 -15.70 -36.52
C ARG A 372 -24.43 -15.54 -37.93
N ARG A 373 -23.64 -15.76 -38.99
CA ARG A 373 -24.12 -15.75 -40.38
C ARG A 373 -25.11 -16.90 -40.63
N ALA A 374 -24.74 -18.12 -40.23
CA ALA A 374 -25.63 -19.28 -40.33
C ALA A 374 -26.94 -19.08 -39.54
N ALA A 375 -26.89 -18.51 -38.34
CA ALA A 375 -28.09 -18.18 -37.57
C ALA A 375 -28.97 -17.11 -38.25
N GLN A 376 -28.37 -16.08 -38.87
CA GLN A 376 -29.10 -15.07 -39.64
C GLN A 376 -29.70 -15.62 -40.93
N GLU A 377 -29.06 -16.59 -41.57
CA GLU A 377 -29.59 -17.29 -42.75
C GLU A 377 -30.78 -18.18 -42.35
N ALA A 378 -30.65 -18.97 -41.28
CA ALA A 378 -31.75 -19.76 -40.72
C ALA A 378 -32.95 -18.89 -40.30
N GLU A 379 -32.72 -17.72 -39.69
CA GLU A 379 -33.80 -16.77 -39.35
C GLU A 379 -34.47 -16.18 -40.61
N ARG A 380 -33.68 -15.90 -41.67
CA ARG A 380 -34.21 -15.43 -42.96
C ARG A 380 -35.03 -16.51 -43.66
N GLU A 381 -34.63 -17.78 -43.58
CA GLU A 381 -35.40 -18.91 -44.10
C GLU A 381 -36.69 -19.14 -43.30
N ALA A 382 -36.64 -19.11 -41.97
CA ALA A 382 -37.82 -19.18 -41.12
C ALA A 382 -38.82 -18.04 -41.45
N ARG A 383 -38.35 -16.80 -41.58
CA ARG A 383 -39.20 -15.65 -41.99
C ARG A 383 -39.71 -15.77 -43.44
N ARG A 384 -39.00 -16.47 -44.33
CA ARG A 384 -39.49 -16.78 -45.70
C ARG A 384 -40.59 -17.85 -45.65
N ALA A 385 -40.41 -18.89 -44.86
CA ALA A 385 -41.41 -19.94 -44.65
C ALA A 385 -42.68 -19.39 -43.99
N GLU A 386 -42.54 -18.55 -42.96
CA GLU A 386 -43.65 -17.86 -42.29
C GLU A 386 -44.42 -16.95 -43.27
N LYS A 387 -43.70 -16.15 -44.08
CA LYS A 387 -44.34 -15.32 -45.13
C LYS A 387 -45.00 -16.16 -46.22
N ALA A 388 -44.44 -17.30 -46.59
CA ALA A 388 -45.06 -18.22 -47.55
C ALA A 388 -46.34 -18.83 -46.98
N HIS A 389 -46.35 -19.22 -45.70
CA HIS A 389 -47.52 -19.74 -45.00
C HIS A 389 -48.62 -18.67 -44.86
N ILE A 390 -48.27 -17.43 -44.48
CA ILE A 390 -49.22 -16.31 -44.45
C ILE A 390 -49.79 -16.04 -45.86
N LYS A 391 -48.94 -16.06 -46.90
CA LYS A 391 -49.40 -15.89 -48.29
C LYS A 391 -50.34 -17.02 -48.73
N GLN A 392 -50.05 -18.27 -48.39
CA GLN A 392 -50.95 -19.40 -48.63
C GLN A 392 -52.29 -19.26 -47.89
N GLN A 393 -52.27 -18.79 -46.64
CA GLN A 393 -53.49 -18.49 -45.88
C GLN A 393 -54.30 -17.34 -46.49
N GLU A 394 -53.64 -16.28 -46.97
CA GLU A 394 -54.31 -15.20 -47.70
C GLU A 394 -54.86 -15.65 -49.06
N GLU A 395 -54.14 -16.50 -49.80
CA GLU A 395 -54.59 -17.05 -51.07
C GLU A 395 -55.78 -18.01 -50.87
N ALA A 396 -55.74 -18.87 -49.84
CA ALA A 396 -56.87 -19.71 -49.46
C ALA A 396 -58.08 -18.88 -49.00
N ARG A 397 -57.86 -17.80 -48.23
CA ARG A 397 -58.92 -16.89 -47.78
C ARG A 397 -59.54 -16.13 -48.95
N LYS A 398 -58.72 -15.62 -49.89
CA LYS A 398 -59.18 -14.98 -51.13
C LYS A 398 -59.90 -15.97 -52.04
N ALA A 399 -59.47 -17.23 -52.12
CA ALA A 399 -60.16 -18.27 -52.88
C ALA A 399 -61.53 -18.61 -52.28
N HIS A 400 -61.63 -18.69 -50.95
CA HIS A 400 -62.90 -18.85 -50.25
C HIS A 400 -63.81 -17.62 -50.41
N GLU A 401 -63.26 -16.42 -50.33
CA GLU A 401 -64.00 -15.16 -50.50
C GLU A 401 -64.52 -15.03 -51.95
N LEU A 402 -63.70 -15.36 -52.95
CA LEU A 402 -64.09 -15.43 -54.37
C LEU A 402 -65.10 -16.56 -54.66
N ALA A 403 -65.05 -17.68 -53.94
CA ALA A 403 -66.04 -18.75 -54.06
C ALA A 403 -67.41 -18.30 -53.51
N LEU A 404 -67.40 -17.61 -52.37
CA LEU A 404 -68.60 -17.06 -51.72
C LEU A 404 -69.15 -15.84 -52.48
N GLU A 405 -68.27 -15.09 -53.15
CA GLU A 405 -68.62 -14.03 -54.09
C GLU A 405 -69.21 -14.60 -55.39
N LYS A 406 -68.71 -15.73 -55.90
CA LYS A 406 -69.34 -16.47 -57.02
C LYS A 406 -70.69 -17.09 -56.66
N GLU A 407 -70.86 -17.62 -55.45
CA GLU A 407 -72.19 -18.03 -54.98
C GLU A 407 -73.15 -16.85 -54.97
N ARG A 408 -72.71 -15.70 -54.40
CA ARG A 408 -73.50 -14.46 -54.42
C ARG A 408 -73.74 -13.92 -55.83
N GLU A 409 -72.78 -14.03 -56.76
CA GLU A 409 -72.96 -13.64 -58.15
C GLU A 409 -73.92 -14.58 -58.88
N THR A 410 -73.90 -15.88 -58.63
CA THR A 410 -74.88 -16.81 -59.24
C THR A 410 -76.28 -16.65 -58.64
N GLU A 411 -76.41 -16.39 -57.34
CA GLU A 411 -77.66 -16.03 -56.69
C GLU A 411 -78.18 -14.68 -57.20
N ARG A 412 -77.30 -13.69 -57.32
CA ARG A 412 -77.60 -12.37 -57.89
C ARG A 412 -77.93 -12.43 -59.37
N GLN A 413 -77.25 -13.25 -60.17
CA GLN A 413 -77.58 -13.50 -61.58
C GLN A 413 -78.94 -14.19 -61.72
N ARG A 414 -79.29 -15.10 -60.81
CA ARG A 414 -80.62 -15.72 -60.78
C ARG A 414 -81.73 -14.72 -60.42
N LEU A 415 -81.43 -13.76 -59.53
CA LEU A 415 -82.31 -12.65 -59.20
C LEU A 415 -82.34 -11.58 -60.30
N GLU A 416 -81.22 -11.34 -60.99
CA GLU A 416 -81.08 -10.41 -62.10
C GLU A 416 -81.70 -10.98 -63.38
N GLU A 417 -81.65 -12.28 -63.68
CA GLU A 417 -82.47 -12.90 -64.73
C GLU A 417 -83.97 -12.77 -64.41
N GLN A 418 -84.37 -12.94 -63.14
CA GLN A 418 -85.75 -12.71 -62.70
C GLN A 418 -86.17 -11.23 -62.72
N ALA A 419 -85.21 -10.30 -62.70
CA ALA A 419 -85.44 -8.85 -62.83
C ALA A 419 -85.30 -8.37 -64.28
N ILE A 420 -84.48 -9.00 -65.11
CA ILE A 420 -84.30 -8.74 -66.54
C ILE A 420 -85.46 -9.36 -67.32
N ALA A 421 -86.03 -10.49 -66.90
CA ALA A 421 -87.29 -10.99 -67.44
C ALA A 421 -88.48 -10.05 -67.17
N ARG A 422 -88.39 -9.20 -66.13
CA ARG A 422 -89.37 -8.13 -65.83
C ARG A 422 -89.02 -6.82 -66.53
N GLY A 423 -87.74 -6.44 -66.53
CA GLY A 423 -87.22 -5.19 -67.10
C GLY A 423 -87.08 -5.19 -68.61
N ALA A 424 -86.83 -6.34 -69.26
CA ALA A 424 -86.84 -6.47 -70.72
C ALA A 424 -88.26 -6.36 -71.32
N ALA A 425 -89.30 -6.44 -70.49
CA ALA A 425 -90.67 -6.07 -70.87
C ALA A 425 -90.92 -4.55 -70.80
N GLU A 426 -90.10 -3.77 -70.09
CA GLU A 426 -90.23 -2.31 -69.93
C GLU A 426 -89.18 -1.48 -70.71
N LEU A 427 -87.98 -2.02 -70.92
CA LEU A 427 -86.83 -1.36 -71.56
C LEU A 427 -86.58 -1.77 -73.02
N ALA A 428 -87.62 -2.26 -73.70
CA ALA A 428 -87.72 -2.13 -75.16
C ALA A 428 -87.98 -0.66 -75.60
N SER A 429 -88.09 0.27 -74.64
CA SER A 429 -88.22 1.71 -74.88
C SER A 429 -86.97 2.49 -74.46
N GLN A 430 -86.46 3.28 -75.42
CA GLN A 430 -85.46 4.36 -75.29
C GLN A 430 -83.98 3.97 -75.19
N THR A 431 -83.12 4.91 -75.60
CA THR A 431 -81.88 4.61 -76.33
C THR A 431 -80.69 5.42 -75.83
N SER A 432 -79.56 4.73 -75.65
CA SER A 432 -78.16 5.24 -75.62
C SER A 432 -77.75 6.27 -74.54
N LEU A 433 -76.62 5.98 -73.86
CA LEU A 433 -75.59 6.96 -73.50
C LEU A 433 -74.25 6.27 -73.16
N ALA A 434 -73.14 7.01 -73.24
CA ALA A 434 -71.80 6.47 -73.47
C ALA A 434 -70.85 6.49 -72.26
N SER A 435 -69.81 5.63 -72.32
CA SER A 435 -68.74 5.51 -71.31
C SER A 435 -67.57 6.48 -71.52
N ARG A 436 -66.88 6.85 -70.44
CA ARG A 436 -65.57 7.54 -70.43
C ARG A 436 -64.72 7.06 -69.25
N GLU A 437 -63.48 6.65 -69.54
CA GLU A 437 -62.46 6.32 -68.54
C GLU A 437 -61.63 7.56 -68.17
N GLY A 438 -61.08 7.59 -66.94
CA GLY A 438 -60.21 8.65 -66.45
C GLY A 438 -58.90 8.10 -65.88
N THR A 439 -57.77 8.58 -66.40
CA THR A 439 -56.42 8.15 -65.99
C THR A 439 -55.77 9.16 -65.03
N VAL A 440 -55.15 8.69 -63.95
CA VAL A 440 -54.51 9.55 -62.93
C VAL A 440 -53.01 9.76 -63.24
N ARG A 441 -52.55 11.01 -63.16
CA ARG A 441 -51.12 11.39 -63.23
C ARG A 441 -50.53 11.54 -61.82
N SER A 442 -49.25 11.21 -61.66
CA SER A 442 -48.41 11.79 -60.61
C SER A 442 -47.11 12.30 -61.22
N ALA A 443 -46.74 13.54 -60.89
CA ALA A 443 -45.49 14.18 -61.31
C ALA A 443 -44.90 14.88 -60.08
N MET A 444 -43.61 14.65 -59.83
CA MET A 444 -42.87 15.28 -58.74
C MET A 444 -41.71 16.05 -59.37
N GLU A 445 -41.86 17.38 -59.44
CA GLU A 445 -40.80 18.26 -59.96
C GLU A 445 -39.80 18.62 -58.86
N LEU A 446 -38.52 18.66 -59.25
CA LEU A 446 -37.44 19.27 -58.47
C LEU A 446 -37.01 20.57 -59.18
N PRO A 447 -36.83 21.70 -58.47
CA PRO A 447 -36.53 22.97 -59.12
C PRO A 447 -35.15 22.95 -59.79
N ARG A 448 -35.09 23.47 -61.02
CA ARG A 448 -33.86 23.55 -61.83
C ARG A 448 -32.85 24.54 -61.24
N ARG A 449 -31.59 24.15 -61.34
CA ARG A 449 -30.40 24.93 -60.97
C ARG A 449 -30.09 25.96 -62.06
N GLU A 450 -30.49 27.22 -61.89
CA GLU A 450 -30.08 28.31 -62.78
C GLU A 450 -28.86 29.09 -62.27
N LYS A 451 -27.90 29.31 -63.18
CA LYS A 451 -26.97 30.45 -63.28
C LYS A 451 -26.34 30.97 -61.97
N LEU A 452 -25.22 30.35 -61.59
CA LEU A 452 -24.16 31.01 -60.80
C LEU A 452 -23.47 32.06 -61.67
N GLY A 453 -24.07 33.26 -61.76
CA GLY A 453 -23.43 34.45 -62.29
C GLY A 453 -22.36 34.99 -61.34
N GLN A 454 -21.41 35.74 -61.88
CA GLN A 454 -20.34 36.38 -61.11
C GLN A 454 -20.92 37.45 -60.17
N GLY A 455 -21.07 37.12 -58.89
CA GLY A 455 -21.28 38.11 -57.84
C GLY A 455 -20.00 38.93 -57.57
N PRO A 456 -20.10 40.14 -57.00
CA PRO A 456 -18.93 40.94 -56.64
C PRO A 456 -18.06 40.19 -55.64
N VAL A 457 -16.73 40.25 -55.81
CA VAL A 457 -15.77 39.69 -54.86
C VAL A 457 -15.81 40.52 -53.57
N ARG A 458 -16.72 40.13 -52.66
CA ARG A 458 -16.88 40.75 -51.35
C ARG A 458 -15.59 40.59 -50.54
N LYS A 459 -15.05 41.70 -50.02
CA LYS A 459 -13.98 41.65 -49.02
C LYS A 459 -14.54 40.95 -47.77
N ARG A 460 -13.91 39.85 -47.38
CA ARG A 460 -14.27 39.09 -46.16
C ARG A 460 -14.04 39.98 -44.93
N GLN A 461 -15.03 40.09 -44.05
CA GLN A 461 -14.92 40.87 -42.81
C GLN A 461 -13.80 40.29 -41.91
N THR A 462 -13.00 41.17 -41.33
CA THR A 462 -12.00 40.83 -40.31
C THR A 462 -12.69 40.22 -39.09
N GLY A 463 -12.18 39.08 -38.60
CA GLY A 463 -12.78 38.33 -37.50
C GLY A 463 -13.97 37.43 -37.85
N ALA A 464 -14.47 37.43 -39.08
CA ALA A 464 -15.51 36.49 -39.49
C ALA A 464 -14.97 35.02 -39.56
N PRO A 465 -15.76 34.01 -39.12
CA PRO A 465 -15.41 32.61 -39.26
C PRO A 465 -15.31 32.19 -40.75
N ASN A 466 -14.95 30.95 -41.02
CA ASN A 466 -15.09 30.38 -42.37
C ASN A 466 -16.40 29.60 -42.41
N ASP A 467 -17.44 30.14 -43.06
CA ASP A 467 -18.77 29.54 -43.10
C ASP A 467 -18.74 28.06 -43.53
N TYR A 468 -17.86 27.69 -44.47
CA TYR A 468 -17.66 26.32 -44.93
C TYR A 468 -16.98 25.37 -43.92
N ARG A 469 -16.30 25.90 -42.90
CA ARG A 469 -15.82 25.14 -41.73
C ARG A 469 -16.91 25.00 -40.66
N THR A 470 -17.85 25.96 -40.58
CA THR A 470 -18.80 26.00 -39.46
C THR A 470 -19.85 24.89 -39.49
N HIS A 471 -20.26 24.43 -38.31
CA HIS A 471 -21.22 23.34 -38.14
C HIS A 471 -22.36 23.72 -37.18
N PRO A 472 -23.64 23.54 -37.55
CA PRO A 472 -24.75 23.89 -36.67
C PRO A 472 -24.81 22.98 -35.45
N PHE A 473 -25.03 23.56 -34.27
CA PHE A 473 -25.40 22.77 -33.09
C PHE A 473 -26.72 22.02 -33.33
N ARG A 474 -26.73 20.69 -33.10
CA ARG A 474 -27.89 19.81 -33.34
C ARG A 474 -28.32 19.12 -32.05
N ASN A 475 -29.61 19.19 -31.73
CA ASN A 475 -30.19 18.46 -30.60
C ASN A 475 -30.42 16.96 -30.93
N ASN A 476 -29.31 16.23 -31.05
CA ASN A 476 -29.29 14.79 -31.36
C ASN A 476 -29.81 13.95 -30.19
N ALA A 477 -30.01 12.64 -30.42
CA ALA A 477 -30.46 11.71 -29.36
C ALA A 477 -29.50 11.69 -28.14
N GLU A 478 -28.19 11.80 -28.37
CA GLU A 478 -27.17 11.92 -27.33
C GLU A 478 -27.34 13.18 -26.46
N VAL A 479 -27.61 14.35 -27.09
CA VAL A 479 -27.84 15.62 -26.38
C VAL A 479 -29.11 15.59 -25.53
N ARG A 480 -30.10 14.78 -25.93
CA ARG A 480 -31.32 14.53 -25.15
C ARG A 480 -31.10 13.55 -23.99
N GLY A 481 -30.40 12.44 -24.23
CA GLY A 481 -30.17 11.38 -23.23
C GLY A 481 -29.02 11.63 -22.23
N ARG A 482 -28.16 12.63 -22.48
CA ARG A 482 -26.94 12.86 -21.67
C ARG A 482 -27.15 13.04 -20.17
N ALA A 483 -28.31 13.56 -19.75
CA ALA A 483 -28.63 13.75 -18.33
C ALA A 483 -28.81 12.39 -17.61
N GLU A 484 -29.47 11.43 -18.26
CA GLU A 484 -29.68 10.08 -17.76
C GLU A 484 -28.37 9.28 -17.83
N LEU A 485 -27.64 9.37 -18.94
CA LEU A 485 -26.32 8.76 -19.11
C LEU A 485 -25.30 9.27 -18.06
N ALA A 486 -25.33 10.57 -17.72
CA ALA A 486 -24.51 11.13 -16.65
C ALA A 486 -24.90 10.57 -15.26
N ARG A 487 -26.18 10.32 -15.02
CA ARG A 487 -26.67 9.73 -13.76
C ARG A 487 -26.31 8.24 -13.65
N GLU A 488 -26.45 7.46 -14.72
CA GLU A 488 -25.98 6.07 -14.74
C GLU A 488 -24.47 5.96 -14.54
N THR A 489 -23.70 6.77 -15.28
CA THR A 489 -22.24 6.76 -15.16
C THR A 489 -21.78 7.21 -13.77
N PHE A 490 -22.43 8.21 -13.15
CA PHE A 490 -22.21 8.56 -11.75
C PHE A 490 -22.31 7.34 -10.82
N HIS A 491 -23.42 6.59 -10.88
CA HIS A 491 -23.59 5.41 -10.02
C HIS A 491 -22.53 4.32 -10.25
N ARG A 492 -22.17 4.05 -11.52
CA ARG A 492 -21.10 3.09 -11.86
C ARG A 492 -19.73 3.56 -11.36
N THR A 493 -19.39 4.84 -11.55
CA THR A 493 -18.10 5.42 -11.14
C THR A 493 -17.95 5.52 -9.63
N LEU A 494 -19.03 5.81 -8.90
CA LEU A 494 -19.04 5.81 -7.44
C LEU A 494 -18.72 4.41 -6.86
N ALA A 495 -19.30 3.35 -7.44
CA ALA A 495 -19.00 1.98 -7.05
C ALA A 495 -17.53 1.60 -7.30
N ILE A 496 -16.97 2.02 -8.45
CA ILE A 496 -15.54 1.82 -8.76
C ILE A 496 -14.65 2.59 -7.77
N ALA A 497 -14.96 3.86 -7.49
CA ALA A 497 -14.21 4.68 -6.54
C ALA A 497 -14.19 4.06 -5.12
N ALA A 498 -15.34 3.54 -4.67
CA ALA A 498 -15.44 2.83 -3.40
C ALA A 498 -14.60 1.53 -3.38
N ALA A 499 -14.59 0.76 -4.47
CA ALA A 499 -13.77 -0.45 -4.58
C ALA A 499 -12.26 -0.14 -4.56
N VAL A 500 -11.81 0.89 -5.29
CA VAL A 500 -10.40 1.32 -5.29
C VAL A 500 -9.98 1.82 -3.90
N LEU A 501 -10.85 2.58 -3.21
CA LEU A 501 -10.61 3.01 -1.83
C LEU A 501 -10.50 1.82 -0.86
N ALA A 502 -11.37 0.81 -0.99
CA ALA A 502 -11.30 -0.40 -0.17
C ALA A 502 -9.98 -1.16 -0.39
N VAL A 503 -9.49 -1.28 -1.62
CA VAL A 503 -8.18 -1.87 -1.93
C VAL A 503 -7.05 -1.06 -1.31
N ALA A 504 -7.09 0.27 -1.40
CA ALA A 504 -6.09 1.15 -0.78
C ALA A 504 -6.02 0.97 0.75
N LEU A 505 -7.18 0.86 1.41
CA LEU A 505 -7.27 0.62 2.86
C LEU A 505 -6.78 -0.78 3.26
N LEU A 506 -7.08 -1.81 2.46
CA LEU A 506 -6.56 -3.16 2.69
C LEU A 506 -5.02 -3.21 2.53
N LEU A 507 -4.47 -2.50 1.54
CA LEU A 507 -3.04 -2.34 1.37
C LEU A 507 -2.41 -1.61 2.56
N SER A 508 -3.05 -0.56 3.11
CA SER A 508 -2.52 0.14 4.29
C SER A 508 -2.55 -0.72 5.54
N GLY A 509 -3.63 -1.49 5.74
CA GLY A 509 -3.68 -2.50 6.81
C GLY A 509 -2.65 -3.60 6.63
N ARG A 510 -2.31 -3.97 5.39
CA ARG A 510 -1.26 -4.97 5.13
C ARG A 510 0.14 -4.43 5.43
N TYR A 511 0.43 -3.18 5.09
CA TYR A 511 1.70 -2.52 5.43
C TYR A 511 1.88 -2.42 6.95
N ILE A 512 0.85 -1.99 7.68
CA ILE A 512 0.87 -1.89 9.16
C ILE A 512 0.99 -3.27 9.83
N SER A 513 0.51 -4.35 9.19
CA SER A 513 0.64 -5.74 9.69
C SER A 513 1.86 -6.50 9.17
N LEU A 514 2.83 -5.82 8.57
CA LEU A 514 4.17 -6.39 8.39
C LEU A 514 4.97 -6.05 9.64
N ASP A 515 5.30 -7.06 10.44
CA ASP A 515 6.10 -6.87 11.64
C ASP A 515 7.41 -6.15 11.29
N PRO A 516 7.73 -5.02 11.94
CA PRO A 516 8.98 -4.33 11.71
C PRO A 516 10.11 -5.23 12.20
N VAL A 517 10.98 -5.66 11.28
CA VAL A 517 12.24 -6.31 11.66
C VAL A 517 13.02 -5.29 12.49
N GLU A 518 13.17 -5.58 13.78
CA GLU A 518 13.79 -4.69 14.74
C GLU A 518 15.24 -4.40 14.29
N PRO A 519 15.61 -3.13 14.06
CA PRO A 519 16.86 -2.81 13.39
C PRO A 519 18.05 -3.14 14.31
N VAL A 520 19.00 -3.92 13.81
CA VAL A 520 20.21 -4.29 14.54
C VAL A 520 20.99 -3.02 14.90
N SER A 521 20.90 -2.65 16.17
CA SER A 521 21.49 -1.41 16.70
C SER A 521 22.96 -1.58 17.06
N GLY A 522 23.32 -2.76 17.60
CA GLY A 522 24.68 -3.17 17.96
C GLY A 522 24.74 -4.68 18.27
N PRO A 523 25.82 -5.18 18.88
CA PRO A 523 25.91 -6.56 19.32
C PRO A 523 25.04 -6.79 20.55
N ALA A 524 24.47 -7.99 20.67
CA ALA A 524 23.80 -8.46 21.88
C ALA A 524 24.82 -9.07 22.86
N TYR A 525 25.76 -9.86 22.33
CA TYR A 525 26.82 -10.51 23.09
C TYR A 525 28.14 -10.47 22.31
N VAL A 526 29.25 -10.33 23.03
CA VAL A 526 30.61 -10.47 22.48
C VAL A 526 31.35 -11.47 23.36
N LEU A 527 31.97 -12.47 22.74
CA LEU A 527 32.69 -13.56 23.43
C LEU A 527 34.03 -13.82 22.76
N ALA A 528 35.04 -14.17 23.55
CA ALA A 528 36.37 -14.52 23.06
C ALA A 528 36.70 -15.97 23.41
N ALA A 529 37.18 -16.74 22.44
CA ALA A 529 37.70 -18.08 22.65
C ALA A 529 39.20 -18.04 23.03
N SER A 530 39.68 -19.08 23.71
CA SER A 530 41.10 -19.23 24.11
C SER A 530 42.09 -19.17 22.94
N ASN A 531 41.66 -19.57 21.74
CA ASN A 531 42.45 -19.49 20.50
C ASN A 531 42.49 -18.07 19.86
N GLY A 532 41.84 -17.08 20.48
CA GLY A 532 41.76 -15.70 20.00
C GLY A 532 40.60 -15.42 19.03
N THR A 533 39.74 -16.39 18.71
CA THR A 533 38.52 -16.13 17.92
C THR A 533 37.59 -15.21 18.69
N LEU A 534 37.07 -14.17 18.03
CA LEU A 534 36.13 -13.21 18.60
C LEU A 534 34.76 -13.40 17.95
N LEU A 535 33.78 -13.78 18.76
CA LEU A 535 32.39 -13.94 18.34
C LEU A 535 31.60 -12.70 18.73
N VAL A 536 30.85 -12.16 17.77
CA VAL A 536 29.89 -11.07 17.98
C VAL A 536 28.52 -11.58 17.58
N GLN A 537 27.61 -11.75 18.54
CA GLN A 537 26.21 -12.09 18.24
C GLN A 537 25.41 -10.81 18.03
N ALA A 538 24.65 -10.72 16.94
CA ALA A 538 23.71 -9.65 16.67
C ALA A 538 22.40 -10.24 16.12
N ALA A 539 21.30 -10.04 16.85
CA ALA A 539 20.03 -10.75 16.63
C ALA A 539 20.23 -12.28 16.52
N ASP A 540 19.81 -12.88 15.40
CA ASP A 540 19.92 -14.29 15.08
C ASP A 540 21.23 -14.69 14.38
N MET A 541 22.16 -13.74 14.20
CA MET A 541 23.41 -13.94 13.49
C MET A 541 24.62 -14.02 14.43
N LEU A 542 25.43 -15.05 14.23
CA LEU A 542 26.74 -15.27 14.83
C LEU A 542 27.82 -14.77 13.88
N LEU A 543 28.49 -13.67 14.23
CA LEU A 543 29.52 -13.02 13.41
C LEU A 543 30.90 -13.41 13.97
N ILE A 544 31.60 -14.27 13.24
CA ILE A 544 32.87 -14.88 13.68
C ILE A 544 34.03 -14.09 13.10
N HIS A 545 34.89 -13.58 13.98
CA HIS A 545 36.09 -12.81 13.65
C HIS A 545 37.33 -13.55 14.16
N ASP A 546 38.48 -13.29 13.53
CA ASP A 546 39.74 -13.87 13.98
C ASP A 546 40.46 -13.03 15.06
N ARG A 547 41.63 -13.51 15.50
CA ARG A 547 42.48 -12.88 16.52
C ARG A 547 42.94 -11.43 16.21
N SER A 548 42.67 -10.93 15.01
CA SER A 548 42.96 -9.56 14.59
C SER A 548 41.72 -8.68 14.64
N GLY A 549 40.54 -9.26 14.82
CA GLY A 549 39.22 -8.61 14.75
C GLY A 549 38.60 -8.59 13.36
N VAL A 550 39.20 -9.29 12.38
CA VAL A 550 38.70 -9.33 10.99
C VAL A 550 37.64 -10.42 10.85
N GLY A 551 36.50 -10.08 10.26
CA GLY A 551 35.42 -11.01 9.94
C GLY A 551 35.87 -12.17 9.07
N ARG A 552 35.41 -13.39 9.40
CA ARG A 552 35.65 -14.60 8.62
C ARG A 552 34.38 -15.21 8.07
N THR A 553 33.37 -15.35 8.92
CA THR A 553 32.16 -16.11 8.64
C THR A 553 30.98 -15.51 9.39
N ARG A 554 29.82 -15.49 8.74
CA ARG A 554 28.51 -15.34 9.38
C ARG A 554 27.80 -16.70 9.39
N LEU A 555 27.14 -17.04 10.49
CA LEU A 555 26.23 -18.18 10.62
C LEU A 555 24.92 -17.68 11.24
N SER A 556 23.76 -18.11 10.74
CA SER A 556 22.52 -17.92 11.49
C SER A 556 22.37 -19.00 12.57
N LEU A 557 21.63 -18.70 13.65
CA LEU A 557 21.23 -19.70 14.64
C LEU A 557 20.39 -20.82 14.00
N THR A 558 19.59 -20.49 12.99
CA THR A 558 18.76 -21.45 12.25
C THR A 558 19.57 -22.40 11.36
N GLU A 559 20.72 -21.97 10.81
CA GLU A 559 21.69 -22.86 10.14
C GLU A 559 22.31 -23.89 11.10
N LEU A 560 22.28 -23.62 12.41
CA LEU A 560 22.73 -24.51 13.48
C LEU A 560 21.60 -25.39 14.04
N GLY A 561 20.38 -25.31 13.48
CA GLY A 561 19.20 -26.03 13.97
C GLY A 561 18.56 -25.42 15.22
N LEU A 562 18.93 -24.19 15.60
CA LEU A 562 18.48 -23.51 16.81
C LEU A 562 17.44 -22.43 16.51
N ALA A 563 16.50 -22.25 17.43
CA ALA A 563 15.46 -21.22 17.31
C ALA A 563 16.03 -19.79 17.40
N THR A 564 15.29 -18.84 16.83
CA THR A 564 15.56 -17.41 16.99
C THR A 564 15.44 -16.99 18.45
N GLY A 565 16.42 -16.25 18.97
CA GLY A 565 16.45 -15.82 20.38
C GLY A 565 17.40 -16.61 21.27
N ALA A 566 18.20 -17.53 20.72
CA ALA A 566 19.28 -18.16 21.49
C ALA A 566 20.27 -17.12 22.05
N ARG A 567 20.77 -17.35 23.26
CA ARG A 567 21.72 -16.48 23.96
C ARG A 567 23.10 -17.15 23.99
N SER A 568 24.10 -16.52 23.39
CA SER A 568 25.49 -16.98 23.55
C SER A 568 25.98 -16.73 24.98
N LEU A 569 26.62 -17.74 25.59
CA LEU A 569 27.04 -17.70 26.99
C LEU A 569 28.56 -17.56 27.13
N THR A 570 29.32 -18.51 26.58
CA THR A 570 30.80 -18.55 26.67
C THR A 570 31.37 -19.63 25.73
N PHE A 571 32.69 -19.72 25.61
CA PHE A 571 33.37 -20.83 24.92
C PHE A 571 33.88 -21.89 25.91
N THR A 572 33.91 -23.16 25.50
CA THR A 572 34.62 -24.23 26.21
C THR A 572 36.13 -24.14 25.96
N PRO A 573 36.98 -24.77 26.80
CA PRO A 573 38.43 -24.85 26.54
C PRO A 573 38.78 -25.54 25.21
N ALA A 574 37.89 -26.39 24.69
CA ALA A 574 38.01 -27.03 23.38
C ALA A 574 37.67 -26.10 22.20
N GLY A 575 37.13 -24.90 22.45
CA GLY A 575 36.70 -23.94 21.44
C GLY A 575 35.26 -24.12 20.95
N GLU A 576 34.46 -24.97 21.60
CA GLU A 576 33.04 -25.12 21.31
C GLU A 576 32.26 -23.96 21.95
N LEU A 577 31.21 -23.46 21.30
CA LEU A 577 30.36 -22.40 21.81
C LEU A 577 29.24 -22.98 22.70
N LEU A 578 29.11 -22.46 23.92
CA LEU A 578 27.96 -22.73 24.79
C LEU A 578 26.88 -21.67 24.58
N LEU A 579 25.66 -22.14 24.34
CA LEU A 579 24.46 -21.37 24.03
C LEU A 579 23.31 -21.78 24.95
N TRP A 580 22.41 -20.86 25.26
CA TRP A 580 21.05 -21.20 25.70
C TRP A 580 20.10 -21.09 24.51
N ALA A 581 19.43 -22.17 24.14
CA ALA A 581 18.59 -22.22 22.93
C ALA A 581 17.47 -23.28 23.03
N SER A 582 16.41 -23.13 22.24
CA SER A 582 15.51 -24.22 21.85
C SER A 582 15.84 -24.70 20.43
N GLU A 583 15.33 -25.88 20.07
CA GLU A 583 15.41 -26.42 18.71
C GLU A 583 14.55 -25.60 17.72
N ALA A 584 14.95 -25.51 16.45
CA ALA A 584 14.27 -24.64 15.48
C ALA A 584 12.93 -25.20 14.96
N GLU A 585 12.81 -26.52 14.80
CA GLU A 585 11.62 -27.17 14.20
C GLU A 585 10.60 -27.67 15.24
N ASN A 586 11.05 -27.90 16.49
CA ASN A 586 10.20 -28.32 17.59
C ASN A 586 10.06 -27.22 18.63
N ASP A 587 8.86 -27.09 19.21
CA ASP A 587 8.56 -26.22 20.37
C ASP A 587 9.11 -26.84 21.67
N ALA A 588 10.36 -27.34 21.61
CA ALA A 588 11.07 -27.97 22.70
C ALA A 588 11.49 -26.92 23.73
N ALA A 589 11.47 -27.30 25.02
CA ALA A 589 11.94 -26.44 26.09
C ALA A 589 13.39 -25.99 25.82
N ALA A 590 13.64 -24.69 25.96
CA ALA A 590 14.98 -24.15 25.81
C ALA A 590 15.91 -24.75 26.88
N GLY A 591 17.16 -25.01 26.50
CA GLY A 591 18.16 -25.64 27.33
C GLY A 591 19.56 -25.18 26.98
N LEU A 592 20.56 -25.81 27.61
CA LEU A 592 21.97 -25.56 27.33
C LEU A 592 22.41 -26.39 26.11
N TRP A 593 23.05 -25.76 25.13
CA TRP A 593 23.56 -26.38 23.92
C TRP A 593 25.06 -26.11 23.78
N ARG A 594 25.77 -27.07 23.17
CA ARG A 594 27.18 -26.96 22.82
C ARG A 594 27.36 -27.14 21.33
N CYS A 595 27.96 -26.15 20.69
CA CYS A 595 28.05 -26.03 19.25
C CYS A 595 29.50 -25.92 18.78
N ASP A 596 29.93 -26.83 17.91
CA ASP A 596 31.15 -26.66 17.13
C ASP A 596 30.83 -25.81 15.89
N LEU A 597 31.31 -24.56 15.91
CA LEU A 597 31.11 -23.59 14.83
C LEU A 597 31.85 -23.97 13.54
N SER A 598 32.84 -24.87 13.60
CA SER A 598 33.61 -25.32 12.43
C SER A 598 32.89 -26.42 11.65
N THR A 599 32.29 -27.39 12.34
CA THR A 599 31.46 -28.45 11.73
C THR A 599 29.98 -28.08 11.62
N ARG A 600 29.56 -26.97 12.25
CA ARG A 600 28.16 -26.50 12.36
C ARG A 600 27.23 -27.48 13.07
N GLN A 601 27.77 -28.25 14.02
CA GLN A 601 27.01 -29.25 14.78
C GLN A 601 26.74 -28.73 16.19
N CYS A 602 25.47 -28.79 16.61
CA CYS A 602 25.02 -28.43 17.94
C CYS A 602 24.41 -29.65 18.65
N ASN A 603 24.82 -29.88 19.89
CA ASN A 603 24.32 -30.96 20.74
C ASN A 603 23.72 -30.36 22.02
N SER A 604 22.52 -30.82 22.39
CA SER A 604 21.85 -30.41 23.63
C SER A 604 22.43 -31.13 24.85
N LEU A 605 22.63 -30.40 25.96
CA LEU A 605 23.05 -30.94 27.24
C LEU A 605 21.82 -31.38 28.03
N ALA A 606 21.36 -32.59 27.72
CA ALA A 606 20.05 -33.15 28.09
C ALA A 606 19.73 -33.23 29.60
N ASN A 607 20.71 -33.02 30.49
CA ASN A 607 20.57 -33.18 31.95
C ASN A 607 20.69 -31.86 32.74
N THR A 608 20.42 -30.73 32.10
CA THR A 608 20.53 -29.41 32.74
C THR A 608 19.25 -29.06 33.54
N PRO A 609 19.31 -28.72 34.85
CA PRO A 609 18.12 -28.42 35.67
C PRO A 609 17.57 -27.00 35.48
N LEU A 610 18.24 -26.17 34.67
CA LEU A 610 17.91 -24.77 34.48
C LEU A 610 16.53 -24.62 33.79
N GLN A 611 15.68 -23.78 34.36
CA GLN A 611 14.37 -23.43 33.79
C GLN A 611 14.43 -22.20 32.86
N SER A 612 15.55 -21.47 32.90
CA SER A 612 15.79 -20.24 32.13
C SER A 612 17.28 -20.06 31.84
N ALA A 613 17.60 -19.18 30.90
CA ALA A 613 18.98 -18.88 30.55
C ALA A 613 19.76 -18.36 31.77
N PRO A 614 20.95 -18.91 32.08
CA PRO A 614 21.79 -18.39 33.14
C PRO A 614 22.30 -17.00 32.76
N ASP A 615 22.47 -16.12 33.75
CA ASP A 615 22.90 -14.74 33.53
C ASP A 615 24.39 -14.63 33.25
N ALA A 616 25.19 -15.49 33.90
CA ALA A 616 26.61 -15.63 33.65
C ALA A 616 27.01 -17.11 33.75
N VAL A 617 27.93 -17.52 32.89
CA VAL A 617 28.56 -18.85 32.94
C VAL A 617 30.07 -18.68 32.89
N ALA A 618 30.77 -19.28 33.87
CA ALA A 618 32.22 -19.46 33.83
C ALA A 618 32.55 -20.94 33.58
N VAL A 619 33.65 -21.19 32.87
CA VAL A 619 34.13 -22.55 32.58
C VAL A 619 35.52 -22.72 33.15
N HIS A 620 35.77 -23.85 33.81
CA HIS A 620 37.07 -24.14 34.39
C HIS A 620 38.03 -24.72 33.33
N GLU A 621 39.05 -23.93 32.98
CA GLU A 621 39.98 -24.15 31.86
C GLU A 621 40.55 -25.58 31.76
N LEU A 622 40.88 -26.22 32.89
CA LEU A 622 41.55 -27.53 32.90
C LEU A 622 40.62 -28.75 32.82
N ASN A 623 39.34 -28.63 33.18
CA ASN A 623 38.45 -29.79 33.34
C ASN A 623 37.05 -29.61 32.72
N GLY A 624 36.73 -28.42 32.18
CA GLY A 624 35.46 -28.13 31.51
C GLY A 624 34.24 -28.03 32.43
N GLN A 625 34.41 -28.06 33.76
CA GLN A 625 33.29 -27.86 34.69
C GLN A 625 32.67 -26.47 34.49
N LEU A 626 31.34 -26.41 34.50
CA LEU A 626 30.57 -25.19 34.25
C LEU A 626 30.03 -24.63 35.57
N PHE A 627 30.10 -23.32 35.72
CA PHE A 627 29.58 -22.59 36.86
C PHE A 627 28.54 -21.60 36.34
N ALA A 628 27.28 -21.79 36.70
CA ALA A 628 26.15 -21.01 36.18
C ALA A 628 25.49 -20.22 37.30
N ALA A 629 25.44 -18.90 37.15
CA ALA A 629 24.73 -17.98 38.03
C ALA A 629 23.37 -17.63 37.43
N SER A 630 22.30 -17.75 38.22
CA SER A 630 20.95 -17.32 37.85
C SER A 630 20.42 -16.33 38.89
N ALA A 631 20.33 -15.06 38.52
CA ALA A 631 19.79 -14.04 39.41
C ALA A 631 18.28 -14.24 39.63
N ALA A 632 17.56 -14.65 38.58
CA ALA A 632 16.12 -14.91 38.65
C ALA A 632 15.75 -16.11 39.53
N ALA A 633 16.58 -17.17 39.54
CA ALA A 633 16.39 -18.31 40.44
C ALA A 633 17.04 -18.12 41.82
N SER A 634 17.90 -17.09 41.98
CA SER A 634 18.77 -16.91 43.15
C SER A 634 19.59 -18.16 43.49
N SER A 635 20.08 -18.85 42.46
CA SER A 635 20.87 -20.07 42.60
C SER A 635 22.18 -20.02 41.82
N LEU A 636 23.20 -20.63 42.42
CA LEU A 636 24.52 -20.85 41.85
C LEU A 636 24.70 -22.35 41.66
N LEU A 637 24.97 -22.77 40.43
CA LEU A 637 25.07 -24.17 40.02
C LEU A 637 26.50 -24.50 39.59
N LYS A 638 26.98 -25.67 40.03
CA LYS A 638 28.17 -26.34 39.49
C LYS A 638 27.72 -27.55 38.68
N LEU A 639 28.09 -27.58 37.40
CA LEU A 639 27.74 -28.65 36.47
C LEU A 639 28.99 -29.36 35.93
N SER A 640 28.84 -30.61 35.53
CA SER A 640 29.82 -31.35 34.73
C SER A 640 29.93 -30.75 33.31
N PRO A 641 30.97 -31.08 32.54
CA PRO A 641 31.07 -30.67 31.12
C PRO A 641 29.88 -31.10 30.25
N GLU A 642 29.16 -32.15 30.67
CA GLU A 642 27.96 -32.71 30.04
C GLU A 642 26.66 -32.08 30.58
N GLY A 643 26.75 -31.15 31.54
CA GLY A 643 25.62 -30.42 32.11
C GLY A 643 24.95 -31.06 33.34
N SER A 644 25.47 -32.18 33.87
CA SER A 644 24.88 -32.82 35.06
C SER A 644 25.26 -32.07 36.35
N VAL A 645 24.34 -31.97 37.32
CA VAL A 645 24.56 -31.20 38.55
C VAL A 645 25.57 -31.89 39.47
N LEU A 646 26.61 -31.16 39.87
CA LEU A 646 27.61 -31.59 40.85
C LEU A 646 27.37 -30.96 42.22
N ALA A 647 26.98 -29.68 42.25
CA ALA A 647 26.59 -28.95 43.46
C ALA A 647 25.65 -27.79 43.13
N GLU A 648 24.82 -27.41 44.08
CA GLU A 648 23.89 -26.28 44.00
C GLU A 648 23.87 -25.54 45.35
N VAL A 649 23.85 -24.21 45.31
CA VAL A 649 23.75 -23.35 46.49
C VAL A 649 22.85 -22.15 46.18
N ASP A 650 21.98 -21.80 47.13
CA ASP A 650 21.21 -20.55 47.09
C ASP A 650 22.17 -19.35 47.21
N HIS A 651 22.12 -18.43 46.24
CA HIS A 651 22.94 -17.23 46.23
C HIS A 651 22.19 -16.05 45.58
N SER A 652 22.14 -14.92 46.28
CA SER A 652 21.47 -13.71 45.80
C SER A 652 22.41 -12.87 44.93
N PHE A 653 22.01 -12.58 43.70
CA PHE A 653 22.80 -11.82 42.73
C PHE A 653 22.20 -10.43 42.44
N THR A 654 23.06 -9.47 42.08
CA THR A 654 22.63 -8.24 41.39
C THR A 654 22.16 -8.56 39.96
N PRO A 655 21.24 -7.80 39.34
CA PRO A 655 20.84 -8.02 37.95
C PRO A 655 22.02 -8.04 36.97
N GLY A 656 22.17 -9.17 36.27
CA GLY A 656 23.28 -9.42 35.34
C GLY A 656 24.64 -9.59 36.03
N PRO A 657 24.81 -10.58 36.92
CA PRO A 657 26.06 -10.84 37.64
C PRO A 657 27.27 -11.02 36.74
N ALA A 658 28.45 -10.72 37.27
CA ALA A 658 29.74 -11.04 36.69
C ALA A 658 30.37 -12.18 37.47
N LEU A 659 30.57 -13.32 36.81
CA LEU A 659 31.14 -14.55 37.36
C LEU A 659 32.47 -14.84 36.66
N ARG A 660 33.54 -14.98 37.44
CA ARG A 660 34.90 -15.27 36.94
C ARG A 660 35.56 -16.35 37.81
N LEU A 661 36.42 -17.15 37.21
CA LEU A 661 37.33 -18.05 37.92
C LEU A 661 38.76 -17.50 37.76
N ASP A 662 39.48 -17.31 38.85
CA ASP A 662 40.88 -16.89 38.83
C ASP A 662 41.66 -17.51 40.00
N GLN A 663 42.90 -17.93 39.76
CA GLN A 663 43.83 -18.48 40.77
C GLN A 663 43.25 -19.55 41.74
N GLY A 664 42.27 -20.35 41.31
CA GLY A 664 41.64 -21.37 42.18
C GLY A 664 40.52 -20.83 43.09
N LEU A 665 40.05 -19.61 42.82
CA LEU A 665 38.92 -18.97 43.48
C LEU A 665 37.82 -18.63 42.46
N MET A 666 36.60 -18.46 42.96
CA MET A 666 35.44 -18.00 42.20
C MET A 666 35.09 -16.59 42.67
N LEU A 667 35.00 -15.65 41.74
CA LEU A 667 34.76 -14.24 42.01
C LEU A 667 33.39 -13.84 41.47
N ILE A 668 32.62 -13.11 42.28
CA ILE A 668 31.26 -12.67 41.98
C ILE A 668 31.11 -11.20 42.42
N ASN A 669 30.46 -10.36 41.62
CA ASN A 669 30.17 -8.98 42.03
C ASN A 669 29.10 -8.93 43.15
N SER A 670 29.36 -8.12 44.18
CA SER A 670 28.50 -8.00 45.34
C SER A 670 27.13 -7.40 44.99
N ALA A 671 26.06 -7.96 45.56
CA ALA A 671 24.72 -7.39 45.48
C ALA A 671 24.54 -6.19 46.42
N GLU A 672 25.36 -6.08 47.47
CA GLU A 672 25.18 -5.15 48.58
C GLU A 672 26.05 -3.88 48.50
N GLY A 673 27.22 -3.95 47.87
CA GLY A 673 28.18 -2.83 47.81
C GLY A 673 29.04 -2.75 46.54
N PRO A 674 29.96 -1.77 46.48
CA PRO A 674 30.98 -1.66 45.42
C PRO A 674 32.12 -2.65 45.71
N ALA A 675 31.83 -3.95 45.63
CA ALA A 675 32.73 -5.00 46.09
C ALA A 675 32.69 -6.24 45.19
N VAL A 676 33.74 -7.07 45.28
CA VAL A 676 33.83 -8.39 44.64
C VAL A 676 33.97 -9.44 45.73
N GLY A 677 32.97 -10.30 45.87
CA GLY A 677 32.99 -11.42 46.81
C GLY A 677 33.89 -12.55 46.30
N VAL A 678 34.61 -13.16 47.23
CA VAL A 678 35.57 -14.25 46.97
C VAL A 678 34.99 -15.56 47.51
N PHE A 679 34.80 -16.55 46.63
CA PHE A 679 34.08 -17.79 46.92
C PHE A 679 34.91 -19.03 46.61
N ARG A 680 34.62 -20.11 47.34
CA ARG A 680 35.10 -21.46 47.04
C ARG A 680 34.26 -22.17 45.98
N TYR A 681 34.92 -23.02 45.20
CA TYR A 681 34.28 -23.80 44.14
C TYR A 681 34.51 -25.33 44.25
N GLU A 682 35.23 -25.79 45.28
CA GLU A 682 35.38 -27.22 45.60
C GLU A 682 34.06 -27.81 46.09
N ASP A 683 33.76 -29.07 45.74
CA ASP A 683 32.41 -29.66 45.91
C ASP A 683 31.89 -29.61 47.36
N GLN A 684 32.76 -29.76 48.35
CA GLN A 684 32.41 -29.74 49.78
C GLN A 684 32.23 -28.33 50.38
N ALA A 685 32.65 -27.30 49.66
CA ALA A 685 32.64 -25.90 50.11
C ALA A 685 32.08 -24.95 49.04
N PHE A 686 31.33 -25.50 48.09
CA PHE A 686 30.81 -24.78 46.94
C PHE A 686 29.97 -23.58 47.36
N GLY A 687 30.19 -22.41 46.76
CA GLY A 687 29.45 -21.19 47.08
C GLY A 687 29.74 -20.59 48.46
N LYS A 688 30.67 -21.18 49.25
CA LYS A 688 31.07 -20.59 50.53
C LYS A 688 31.96 -19.37 50.30
N GLN A 689 31.49 -18.21 50.76
CA GLN A 689 32.28 -16.98 50.76
C GLN A 689 33.45 -17.10 51.75
N LEU A 690 34.62 -16.60 51.33
CA LEU A 690 35.84 -16.50 52.12
C LEU A 690 36.14 -15.07 52.53
N ASP A 691 35.91 -14.13 51.60
CA ASP A 691 36.28 -12.73 51.76
C ASP A 691 35.41 -11.83 50.84
N GLU A 692 35.53 -10.52 50.98
CA GLU A 692 34.93 -9.54 50.09
C GLU A 692 35.88 -8.35 49.85
N VAL A 693 36.30 -8.17 48.60
CA VAL A 693 37.20 -7.09 48.21
C VAL A 693 36.40 -5.82 47.97
N LEU A 694 36.52 -4.86 48.88
CA LEU A 694 35.85 -3.56 48.80
C LEU A 694 36.63 -2.59 47.89
N LEU A 695 35.95 -2.01 46.90
CA LEU A 695 36.56 -1.17 45.86
C LEU A 695 36.11 0.29 46.03
N LEU A 696 37.06 1.18 46.35
CA LEU A 696 36.78 2.59 46.66
C LEU A 696 37.66 3.58 45.84
N PRO A 697 37.58 3.62 44.49
CA PRO A 697 38.23 4.66 43.70
C PRO A 697 37.78 6.08 44.12
N PRO A 698 38.66 7.10 44.12
CA PRO A 698 38.30 8.46 44.49
C PRO A 698 37.16 9.08 43.65
N GLN A 699 37.14 8.82 42.34
CA GLN A 699 36.06 9.28 41.45
C GLN A 699 34.75 8.51 41.65
N ALA A 700 34.82 7.19 41.85
CA ALA A 700 33.64 6.39 42.17
C ALA A 700 32.95 6.88 43.46
N LEU A 701 33.72 7.30 44.46
CA LEU A 701 33.20 7.94 45.68
C LEU A 701 32.57 9.32 45.40
N ALA A 702 33.18 10.14 44.55
CA ALA A 702 32.67 11.47 44.19
C ALA A 702 31.34 11.42 43.41
N GLU A 703 31.17 10.40 42.56
CA GLU A 703 29.96 10.18 41.75
C GLU A 703 28.95 9.20 42.38
N ALA A 704 29.22 8.71 43.59
CA ALA A 704 28.42 7.71 44.31
C ALA A 704 28.16 6.42 43.47
N GLN A 705 29.18 5.93 42.78
CA GLN A 705 29.16 4.67 42.03
C GLN A 705 29.27 3.48 43.02
N THR A 706 28.14 3.04 43.55
CA THR A 706 28.03 2.09 44.68
C THR A 706 27.86 0.61 44.29
N ARG A 707 27.99 0.25 43.02
CA ARG A 707 27.81 -1.14 42.52
C ARG A 707 28.87 -1.52 41.48
N VAL A 708 29.32 -2.77 41.51
CA VAL A 708 30.16 -3.36 40.44
C VAL A 708 29.26 -3.93 39.34
N ARG A 709 29.44 -3.47 38.10
CA ARG A 709 28.72 -3.98 36.91
C ARG A 709 29.37 -5.24 36.34
N ASP A 710 30.68 -5.17 36.14
CA ASP A 710 31.50 -6.22 35.52
C ASP A 710 32.96 -6.04 35.95
N PHE A 711 33.72 -7.12 35.87
CA PHE A 711 35.15 -7.11 36.13
C PHE A 711 35.86 -8.24 35.38
N VAL A 712 37.13 -8.03 35.05
CA VAL A 712 37.98 -9.02 34.38
C VAL A 712 39.45 -8.81 34.73
N ARG A 713 40.23 -9.88 34.74
CA ARG A 713 41.69 -9.83 34.87
C ARG A 713 42.34 -9.88 33.49
N SER A 714 43.30 -8.98 33.24
CA SER A 714 44.27 -9.13 32.16
C SER A 714 45.66 -9.14 32.78
N ASP A 715 46.33 -10.28 32.70
CA ASP A 715 47.68 -10.50 33.24
C ASP A 715 47.79 -10.06 34.72
N ASP A 716 48.51 -8.99 35.02
CA ASP A 716 48.71 -8.48 36.40
C ASP A 716 47.69 -7.42 36.85
N TYR A 717 46.71 -7.05 36.02
CA TYR A 717 45.77 -5.97 36.31
C TYR A 717 44.30 -6.43 36.38
N TRP A 718 43.59 -5.90 37.37
CA TRP A 718 42.14 -6.02 37.50
C TRP A 718 41.43 -4.80 36.91
N TRP A 719 40.48 -5.09 36.03
CA TRP A 719 39.61 -4.13 35.38
C TRP A 719 38.25 -4.20 36.00
N VAL A 720 37.71 -3.07 36.47
CA VAL A 720 36.40 -3.02 37.13
C VAL A 720 35.56 -1.88 36.59
N ASN A 721 34.32 -2.21 36.21
CA ASN A 721 33.27 -1.26 35.91
C ASN A 721 32.44 -1.02 37.19
N LEU A 722 32.42 0.22 37.68
CA LEU A 722 31.56 0.65 38.78
C LEU A 722 30.46 1.58 38.26
N TYR A 723 29.26 1.47 38.81
CA TYR A 723 28.12 2.32 38.46
C TYR A 723 27.28 2.72 39.67
N ASN A 724 26.56 3.82 39.51
CA ASN A 724 25.57 4.34 40.44
C ASN A 724 24.18 3.86 39.97
N PRO A 725 23.46 3.04 40.76
CA PRO A 725 22.16 2.50 40.37
C PRO A 725 21.02 3.55 40.38
N GLU A 726 21.21 4.71 41.00
CA GLU A 726 20.21 5.79 41.07
C GLU A 726 20.37 6.81 39.94
N THR A 727 21.60 7.19 39.61
CA THR A 727 21.89 8.21 38.58
C THR A 727 22.24 7.63 37.22
N GLY A 728 22.67 6.37 37.17
CA GLY A 728 23.23 5.74 35.98
C GLY A 728 24.67 6.14 35.67
N SER A 729 25.32 7.02 36.46
CA SER A 729 26.74 7.35 36.24
C SER A 729 27.59 6.10 36.40
N ALA A 730 28.58 5.91 35.53
CA ALA A 730 29.46 4.76 35.54
C ALA A 730 30.89 5.14 35.16
N GLY A 731 31.85 4.32 35.61
CA GLY A 731 33.27 4.57 35.41
C GLY A 731 34.05 3.26 35.31
N LEU A 732 35.14 3.32 34.54
CA LEU A 732 36.05 2.21 34.35
C LEU A 732 37.35 2.47 35.11
N TYR A 733 37.77 1.49 35.90
CA TYR A 733 38.89 1.62 36.83
C TYR A 733 39.87 0.46 36.72
N LEU A 734 41.15 0.78 36.90
CA LEU A 734 42.26 -0.17 36.88
C LEU A 734 42.83 -0.34 38.29
N PHE A 735 43.07 -1.59 38.66
CA PHE A 735 43.66 -2.02 39.92
C PHE A 735 44.85 -2.96 39.63
N ASP A 736 45.80 -3.07 40.56
CA ASP A 736 46.85 -4.10 40.50
C ASP A 736 46.34 -5.48 40.95
N SER A 737 47.22 -6.48 40.93
CA SER A 737 46.92 -7.87 41.33
C SER A 737 46.36 -8.02 42.75
N ASP A 738 46.70 -7.07 43.63
CA ASP A 738 46.33 -7.05 45.05
C ASP A 738 45.08 -6.17 45.29
N TRP A 739 44.35 -5.84 44.21
CA TRP A 739 43.15 -4.99 44.21
C TRP A 739 43.36 -3.57 44.73
N LYS A 740 44.58 -3.05 44.64
CA LYS A 740 44.86 -1.64 44.95
C LYS A 740 44.58 -0.77 43.74
N TYR A 741 43.79 0.29 43.95
CA TYR A 741 43.44 1.25 42.91
C TYR A 741 44.69 1.93 42.31
N LEU A 742 44.75 1.96 40.97
CA LEU A 742 45.81 2.61 40.21
C LEU A 742 45.34 3.91 39.54
N ARG A 743 44.30 3.83 38.70
CA ARG A 743 43.76 4.97 37.93
C ARG A 743 42.36 4.69 37.38
N ASP A 744 41.63 5.75 37.06
CA ASP A 744 40.47 5.73 36.17
C ASP A 744 40.91 5.65 34.70
N LEU A 745 40.01 5.16 33.83
CA LEU A 745 40.24 4.97 32.40
C LEU A 745 39.17 5.67 31.56
N PRO A 746 39.54 6.27 30.42
CA PRO A 746 38.59 7.02 29.60
C PRO A 746 37.64 6.08 28.85
N ALA A 747 36.35 6.15 29.19
CA ALA A 747 35.26 5.53 28.45
C ALA A 747 34.14 6.56 28.22
N PRO A 748 33.50 6.61 27.04
CA PRO A 748 32.29 7.42 26.82
C PRO A 748 31.13 6.92 27.68
N ASP A 749 30.29 7.81 28.20
CA ASP A 749 29.18 7.47 29.12
C ASP A 749 28.34 6.24 28.69
N PRO A 750 27.91 6.07 27.41
CA PRO A 750 27.12 4.91 26.98
C PRO A 750 27.87 3.56 26.95
N LEU A 751 29.18 3.60 27.17
CA LEU A 751 30.06 2.43 27.26
C LEU A 751 30.65 2.29 28.67
N ALA A 752 30.61 3.34 29.48
CA ALA A 752 31.13 3.35 30.84
C ALA A 752 30.39 2.38 31.77
N ASP A 753 29.13 2.00 31.47
CA ASP A 753 28.36 0.95 32.16
C ASP A 753 28.37 -0.42 31.43
N GLY A 754 29.23 -0.56 30.41
CA GLY A 754 29.32 -1.73 29.53
C GLY A 754 29.97 -2.97 30.14
N ARG A 755 29.94 -4.06 29.36
CA ARG A 755 30.54 -5.37 29.70
C ARG A 755 32.01 -5.44 29.32
N LEU A 756 32.77 -6.15 30.15
CA LEU A 756 34.21 -6.34 30.01
C LEU A 756 34.55 -7.76 29.54
N LEU A 757 35.44 -7.86 28.56
CA LEU A 757 35.88 -9.13 27.98
C LEU A 757 37.40 -9.16 27.78
N ARG A 758 38.06 -10.22 28.28
CA ARG A 758 39.48 -10.49 27.98
C ARG A 758 39.61 -11.12 26.59
N TRP A 759 40.49 -10.58 25.76
CA TRP A 759 40.82 -11.09 24.43
C TRP A 759 42.34 -11.12 24.25
N GLY A 760 42.96 -12.25 24.62
CA GLY A 760 44.41 -12.33 24.81
C GLY A 760 44.86 -11.44 25.98
N GLN A 761 45.88 -10.62 25.76
CA GLN A 761 46.39 -9.60 26.71
C GLN A 761 45.64 -8.24 26.59
N LYS A 762 44.47 -8.23 25.95
CA LYS A 762 43.70 -7.00 25.69
C LYS A 762 42.34 -7.10 26.37
N VAL A 763 41.80 -5.95 26.74
CA VAL A 763 40.45 -5.84 27.30
C VAL A 763 39.56 -5.12 26.30
N LEU A 764 38.39 -5.70 26.04
CA LEU A 764 37.33 -5.11 25.24
C LEU A 764 36.22 -4.61 26.15
N LEU A 765 35.70 -3.43 25.84
CA LEU A 765 34.51 -2.84 26.48
C LEU A 765 33.42 -2.64 25.43
N PHE A 766 32.23 -3.19 25.68
CA PHE A 766 31.08 -3.04 24.79
C PHE A 766 29.77 -2.88 25.59
N HIS A 767 28.83 -2.09 25.07
CA HIS A 767 27.48 -1.99 25.63
C HIS A 767 26.47 -2.59 24.64
N PRO A 768 25.59 -3.52 25.06
CA PRO A 768 24.60 -4.14 24.18
C PRO A 768 23.75 -3.13 23.43
N GLY A 769 23.73 -3.20 22.10
CA GLY A 769 23.02 -2.23 21.25
C GLY A 769 23.83 -1.01 20.79
N THR A 770 25.08 -0.82 21.25
CA THR A 770 26.02 0.16 20.68
C THR A 770 26.95 -0.51 19.65
N THR A 771 27.17 0.06 18.47
CA THR A 771 28.07 -0.55 17.46
C THR A 771 29.55 -0.48 17.81
N GLN A 772 29.92 0.23 18.87
CA GLN A 772 31.31 0.52 19.23
C GLN A 772 31.81 -0.51 20.26
N ILE A 773 32.96 -1.10 19.98
CA ILE A 773 33.66 -2.00 20.90
C ILE A 773 35.04 -1.36 21.12
N LEU A 774 35.22 -0.72 22.29
CA LEU A 774 36.52 -0.14 22.63
C LEU A 774 37.50 -1.26 22.91
N ARG A 775 38.77 -1.01 22.60
CA ARG A 775 39.87 -1.92 22.90
C ARG A 775 40.94 -1.19 23.68
N PHE A 776 41.40 -1.83 24.74
CA PHE A 776 42.49 -1.35 25.56
C PHE A 776 43.63 -2.37 25.58
N SER A 777 44.85 -1.86 25.71
CA SER A 777 46.03 -2.65 26.06
C SER A 777 45.93 -3.19 27.48
N GLU A 778 46.75 -4.19 27.81
CA GLU A 778 46.91 -4.78 29.15
C GLU A 778 46.96 -3.73 30.29
N THR A 779 47.79 -2.70 30.11
CA THR A 779 48.00 -1.59 31.07
C THR A 779 46.89 -0.55 31.09
N GLY A 780 45.93 -0.62 30.17
CA GLY A 780 44.79 0.29 30.08
C GLY A 780 44.95 1.53 29.21
N GLU A 781 46.04 1.64 28.44
CA GLU A 781 46.09 2.63 27.36
C GLU A 781 45.09 2.24 26.25
N PRO A 782 44.26 3.17 25.74
CA PRO A 782 43.29 2.90 24.70
C PRO A 782 43.98 2.64 23.35
N GLU A 783 43.50 1.62 22.64
CA GLU A 783 43.92 1.28 21.27
C GLU A 783 42.85 1.71 20.26
N ALA A 784 43.08 1.44 18.97
CA ALA A 784 42.03 1.53 17.97
C ALA A 784 40.91 0.51 18.25
N ASP A 785 39.67 0.98 18.25
CA ASP A 785 38.43 0.20 18.45
C ASP A 785 38.33 -1.03 17.53
N VAL A 786 37.57 -2.03 17.97
CA VAL A 786 37.22 -3.20 17.15
C VAL A 786 35.96 -2.90 16.35
N SER A 787 36.13 -2.57 15.07
CA SER A 787 35.01 -2.44 14.11
C SER A 787 34.71 -3.78 13.45
N SER A 788 33.51 -4.33 13.68
CA SER A 788 33.02 -5.50 12.94
C SER A 788 32.54 -5.12 11.54
N ASP A 789 33.26 -5.58 10.52
CA ASP A 789 32.88 -5.47 9.11
C ASP A 789 31.60 -6.25 8.81
N LEU A 790 31.47 -7.46 9.37
CA LEU A 790 30.27 -8.30 9.24
C LEU A 790 29.02 -7.64 9.85
N LEU A 791 29.15 -6.92 10.98
CA LEU A 791 28.02 -6.21 11.61
C LEU A 791 27.58 -5.00 10.77
N ALA A 792 28.55 -4.29 10.18
CA ALA A 792 28.27 -3.18 9.26
C ALA A 792 27.57 -3.67 7.99
N GLU A 793 27.99 -4.81 7.42
CA GLU A 793 27.34 -5.45 6.27
C GLU A 793 25.91 -5.88 6.61
N LEU A 794 25.70 -6.59 7.73
CA LEU A 794 24.37 -7.03 8.19
C LEU A 794 23.39 -5.86 8.33
N LYS A 795 23.85 -4.77 8.96
CA LYS A 795 23.06 -3.53 9.12
C LYS A 795 22.74 -2.89 7.76
N GLY A 796 23.70 -2.88 6.84
CA GLY A 796 23.51 -2.40 5.46
C GLY A 796 22.51 -3.23 4.65
N GLU A 797 22.55 -4.56 4.74
CA GLU A 797 21.59 -5.47 4.09
C GLU A 797 20.16 -5.26 4.62
N GLN A 798 19.99 -5.17 5.94
CA GLN A 798 18.70 -4.88 6.58
C GLN A 798 18.16 -3.51 6.15
N GLN A 799 18.97 -2.45 6.27
CA GLN A 799 18.56 -1.08 5.93
C GLN A 799 18.21 -0.95 4.45
N ARG A 800 18.97 -1.57 3.54
CA ARG A 800 18.66 -1.62 2.10
C ARG A 800 17.33 -2.33 1.83
N THR A 801 17.07 -3.44 2.51
CA THR A 801 15.83 -4.21 2.37
C THR A 801 14.62 -3.43 2.88
N GLN A 802 14.74 -2.76 4.03
CA GLN A 802 13.71 -1.86 4.55
C GLN A 802 13.46 -0.67 3.61
N THR A 803 14.53 -0.06 3.06
CA THR A 803 14.42 1.04 2.08
C THR A 803 13.70 0.61 0.80
N ILE A 804 14.02 -0.57 0.26
CA ILE A 804 13.32 -1.08 -0.93
C ILE A 804 11.84 -1.37 -0.61
N LYS A 805 11.55 -1.97 0.55
CA LYS A 805 10.16 -2.23 0.99
C LYS A 805 9.37 -0.92 1.14
N SER A 806 9.90 0.08 1.85
CA SER A 806 9.22 1.39 2.02
C SER A 806 8.96 2.07 0.67
N VAL A 807 9.95 2.13 -0.23
CA VAL A 807 9.78 2.71 -1.58
C VAL A 807 8.69 1.98 -2.38
N VAL A 808 8.67 0.63 -2.36
CA VAL A 808 7.63 -0.14 -3.07
C VAL A 808 6.23 0.16 -2.50
N TRP A 809 6.09 0.22 -1.18
CA TRP A 809 4.83 0.56 -0.53
C TRP A 809 4.41 2.02 -0.78
N ALA A 810 5.34 2.99 -0.69
CA ALA A 810 5.09 4.40 -0.98
C ALA A 810 4.62 4.61 -2.43
N VAL A 811 5.21 3.92 -3.41
CA VAL A 811 4.76 3.93 -4.81
C VAL A 811 3.37 3.31 -4.95
N ALA A 812 3.10 2.16 -4.31
CA ALA A 812 1.79 1.53 -4.34
C ALA A 812 0.69 2.43 -3.75
N PHE A 813 0.94 3.05 -2.58
CA PHE A 813 0.02 4.00 -1.95
C PHE A 813 -0.17 5.26 -2.81
N SER A 814 0.89 5.79 -3.41
CA SER A 814 0.81 6.93 -4.32
C SER A 814 -0.11 6.66 -5.51
N LEU A 815 0.06 5.51 -6.16
CA LEU A 815 -0.78 5.11 -7.31
C LEU A 815 -2.23 4.88 -6.90
N CYS A 816 -2.48 4.23 -5.76
CA CYS A 816 -3.82 4.08 -5.20
C CYS A 816 -4.47 5.43 -4.87
N LEU A 817 -3.75 6.35 -4.24
CA LEU A 817 -4.26 7.68 -3.87
C LEU A 817 -4.61 8.51 -5.12
N ILE A 818 -3.73 8.51 -6.14
CA ILE A 818 -4.01 9.14 -7.45
C ILE A 818 -5.27 8.54 -8.08
N ALA A 819 -5.41 7.21 -8.06
CA ALA A 819 -6.58 6.52 -8.62
C ALA A 819 -7.88 6.87 -7.86
N VAL A 820 -7.86 6.93 -6.53
CA VAL A 820 -9.00 7.36 -5.70
C VAL A 820 -9.38 8.81 -6.01
N VAL A 821 -8.43 9.74 -5.97
CA VAL A 821 -8.70 11.17 -6.22
C VAL A 821 -9.22 11.39 -7.64
N GLY A 822 -8.64 10.72 -8.64
CA GLY A 822 -9.10 10.76 -10.03
C GLY A 822 -10.53 10.20 -10.19
N ALA A 823 -10.82 9.05 -9.58
CA ALA A 823 -12.14 8.44 -9.62
C ALA A 823 -13.21 9.30 -8.92
N LEU A 824 -12.90 9.90 -7.77
CA LEU A 824 -13.79 10.81 -7.06
C LEU A 824 -14.03 12.11 -7.84
N ALA A 825 -12.99 12.70 -8.45
CA ALA A 825 -13.12 13.88 -9.29
C ALA A 825 -14.00 13.61 -10.52
N TYR A 826 -13.82 12.47 -11.18
CA TYR A 826 -14.66 12.06 -12.31
C TYR A 826 -16.11 11.78 -11.90
N THR A 827 -16.31 11.10 -10.77
CA THR A 827 -17.65 10.86 -10.19
C THR A 827 -18.36 12.17 -9.86
N GLY A 828 -17.66 13.12 -9.23
CA GLY A 828 -18.17 14.47 -8.94
C GLY A 828 -18.50 15.27 -10.20
N HIS A 829 -17.72 15.12 -11.27
CA HIS A 829 -18.04 15.71 -12.57
C HIS A 829 -19.33 15.13 -13.15
N GLN A 830 -19.51 13.79 -13.19
CA GLN A 830 -20.75 13.18 -13.71
C GLN A 830 -21.98 13.55 -12.86
N TYR A 831 -21.83 13.65 -11.53
CA TYR A 831 -22.87 14.16 -10.65
C TYR A 831 -23.31 15.58 -11.05
N LEU A 832 -22.36 16.52 -11.17
CA LEU A 832 -22.65 17.89 -11.60
C LEU A 832 -23.23 17.95 -13.02
N ARG A 833 -22.74 17.10 -13.93
CA ARG A 833 -23.21 16.98 -15.31
C ARG A 833 -24.68 16.56 -15.37
N SER A 834 -25.10 15.62 -14.52
CA SER A 834 -26.52 15.22 -14.41
C SER A 834 -27.40 16.41 -13.97
N LEU A 835 -27.02 17.14 -12.90
CA LEU A 835 -27.79 18.28 -12.39
C LEU A 835 -27.92 19.42 -13.41
N VAL A 836 -26.86 19.67 -14.20
CA VAL A 836 -26.79 20.80 -15.15
C VAL A 836 -27.69 20.61 -16.37
N TYR A 837 -27.88 19.37 -16.83
CA TYR A 837 -28.61 19.05 -18.05
C TYR A 837 -30.06 18.57 -17.86
N VAL A 838 -30.45 18.08 -16.67
CA VAL A 838 -31.86 17.69 -16.39
C VAL A 838 -32.85 18.84 -16.65
N ASN A 839 -32.49 20.08 -16.31
CA ASN A 839 -33.40 21.23 -16.33
C ASN A 839 -33.30 22.12 -17.59
N ARG A 840 -32.61 21.69 -18.66
CA ARG A 840 -32.29 22.56 -19.82
C ARG A 840 -32.43 21.85 -21.18
N PRO A 841 -33.61 21.85 -21.80
CA PRO A 841 -33.79 21.31 -23.15
C PRO A 841 -33.14 22.22 -24.20
N ALA A 842 -32.09 21.69 -24.83
CA ALA A 842 -31.35 22.37 -25.89
C ALA A 842 -32.19 22.50 -27.18
N ARG A 843 -31.90 23.49 -28.03
CA ARG A 843 -32.46 23.58 -29.39
C ARG A 843 -31.38 23.31 -30.44
N GLY A 844 -31.79 23.15 -31.69
CA GLY A 844 -30.85 23.21 -32.81
C GLY A 844 -30.56 24.67 -33.16
N ALA A 845 -29.40 24.92 -33.76
CA ALA A 845 -29.09 26.21 -34.38
C ALA A 845 -29.93 26.43 -35.66
N GLU A 846 -30.38 27.67 -35.86
CA GLU A 846 -30.95 28.12 -37.14
C GLU A 846 -29.84 28.25 -38.20
N PRO A 847 -30.11 28.09 -39.51
CA PRO A 847 -29.09 28.13 -40.55
C PRO A 847 -28.33 29.47 -40.60
N LEU A 848 -26.99 29.44 -40.48
CA LEU A 848 -26.13 30.64 -40.44
C LEU A 848 -26.09 31.41 -41.77
N ASP A 849 -26.27 30.71 -42.90
CA ASP A 849 -26.27 31.26 -44.25
C ASP A 849 -27.37 32.32 -44.45
N GLN A 850 -28.51 32.19 -43.78
CA GLN A 850 -29.62 33.15 -43.79
C GLN A 850 -29.28 34.50 -43.12
N TYR A 851 -28.26 34.54 -42.26
CA TYR A 851 -27.87 35.71 -41.48
C TYR A 851 -26.42 36.16 -41.74
N SER A 852 -25.67 35.43 -42.58
CA SER A 852 -24.23 35.65 -42.81
C SER A 852 -23.89 37.08 -43.29
N ASP A 853 -24.75 37.67 -44.12
CA ASP A 853 -24.62 39.04 -44.65
C ASP A 853 -24.97 40.15 -43.63
N SER A 854 -25.65 39.83 -42.53
CA SER A 854 -26.14 40.79 -41.53
C SER A 854 -25.47 40.66 -40.15
N ILE A 855 -24.59 39.68 -39.96
CA ILE A 855 -23.81 39.54 -38.71
C ILE A 855 -22.59 40.44 -38.75
N THR A 856 -22.53 41.40 -37.83
CA THR A 856 -21.30 42.15 -37.53
C THR A 856 -20.42 41.31 -36.60
N TRP A 857 -19.31 40.78 -37.12
CA TRP A 857 -18.33 40.02 -36.34
C TRP A 857 -17.36 40.92 -35.55
N VAL A 858 -17.00 40.46 -34.34
CA VAL A 858 -15.97 41.09 -33.49
C VAL A 858 -14.58 40.62 -33.91
N GLU A 859 -13.63 41.55 -33.95
CA GLU A 859 -12.26 41.27 -34.34
C GLU A 859 -11.47 40.54 -33.24
N PRO A 860 -10.61 39.58 -33.60
CA PRO A 860 -9.64 38.97 -32.66
C PRO A 860 -8.55 39.98 -32.30
N VAL A 861 -7.90 39.79 -31.14
CA VAL A 861 -6.76 40.63 -30.75
C VAL A 861 -5.56 40.36 -31.67
N GLU A 862 -5.07 41.40 -32.35
CA GLU A 862 -4.02 41.32 -33.39
C GLU A 862 -2.76 40.58 -32.91
N ASP A 863 -2.26 40.94 -31.71
CA ASP A 863 -0.97 40.47 -31.18
C ASP A 863 -1.12 39.29 -30.16
N ARG A 864 -2.24 38.54 -30.20
CA ARG A 864 -2.61 37.47 -29.23
C ARG A 864 -1.46 36.51 -28.89
N ARG A 865 -0.65 36.11 -29.88
CA ARG A 865 0.50 35.21 -29.68
C ARG A 865 1.62 35.87 -28.87
N ARG A 866 1.88 37.16 -29.10
CA ARG A 866 2.93 37.94 -28.44
C ARG A 866 2.60 38.19 -26.97
N ASP A 867 1.35 38.50 -26.67
CA ASP A 867 0.90 38.72 -25.29
C ASP A 867 0.86 37.41 -24.48
N LEU A 868 0.44 36.30 -25.09
CA LEU A 868 0.57 34.98 -24.44
C LEU A 868 2.03 34.59 -24.17
N LEU A 869 2.98 34.96 -25.05
CA LEU A 869 4.41 34.78 -24.80
C LEU A 869 4.91 35.67 -23.64
N ARG A 870 4.46 36.92 -23.53
CA ARG A 870 4.77 37.80 -22.38
C ARG A 870 4.24 37.22 -21.07
N THR A 871 2.99 36.77 -21.02
CA THR A 871 2.40 36.12 -19.84
C THR A 871 3.15 34.83 -19.48
N GLY A 872 3.55 34.03 -20.47
CA GLY A 872 4.36 32.83 -20.27
C GLY A 872 5.76 33.12 -19.70
N LEU A 873 6.45 34.15 -20.19
CA LEU A 873 7.75 34.60 -19.67
C LEU A 873 7.64 35.12 -18.23
N GLY A 874 6.61 35.93 -17.94
CA GLY A 874 6.33 36.41 -16.58
C GLY A 874 6.06 35.27 -15.60
N TYR A 875 5.28 34.26 -16.01
CA TYR A 875 5.06 33.06 -15.21
C TYR A 875 6.36 32.26 -15.02
N GLY A 876 7.19 32.13 -16.06
CA GLY A 876 8.51 31.47 -15.96
C GLY A 876 9.45 32.13 -14.94
N LEU A 877 9.46 33.46 -14.85
CA LEU A 877 10.21 34.20 -13.83
C LEU A 877 9.68 33.95 -12.42
N ILE A 878 8.36 33.86 -12.24
CA ILE A 878 7.74 33.52 -10.95
C ILE A 878 8.11 32.09 -10.54
N CYS A 879 8.07 31.12 -11.46
CA CYS A 879 8.51 29.76 -11.20
C CYS A 879 9.98 29.68 -10.80
N LEU A 880 10.86 30.42 -11.49
CA LEU A 880 12.29 30.48 -11.16
C LEU A 880 12.50 31.06 -9.75
N ALA A 881 11.82 32.15 -9.40
CA ALA A 881 11.87 32.74 -8.07
C ALA A 881 11.36 31.78 -6.98
N ALA A 882 10.25 31.07 -7.23
CA ALA A 882 9.72 30.08 -6.30
C ALA A 882 10.69 28.90 -6.07
N LEU A 883 11.32 28.38 -7.14
CA LEU A 883 12.31 27.31 -7.03
C LEU A 883 13.60 27.76 -6.32
N LEU A 884 14.02 29.01 -6.52
CA LEU A 884 15.14 29.60 -5.76
C LEU A 884 14.82 29.73 -4.26
N VAL A 885 13.57 30.07 -3.90
CA VAL A 885 13.13 30.07 -2.49
C VAL A 885 13.12 28.66 -1.91
N VAL A 886 12.60 27.66 -2.63
CA VAL A 886 12.61 26.25 -2.19
C VAL A 886 14.05 25.75 -1.98
N ALA A 887 14.99 26.08 -2.87
CA ALA A 887 16.40 25.78 -2.70
C ALA A 887 17.01 26.50 -1.48
N GLY A 888 16.67 27.77 -1.27
CA GLY A 888 17.12 28.56 -0.12
C GLY A 888 16.58 28.10 1.24
N LEU A 889 15.47 27.36 1.26
CA LEU A 889 14.91 26.74 2.46
C LEU A 889 15.54 25.36 2.78
N ASN A 890 16.53 24.92 2.01
CA ASN A 890 17.22 23.63 2.17
C ASN A 890 16.25 22.43 2.10
N ALA A 891 15.21 22.56 1.25
CA ALA A 891 14.12 21.61 1.08
C ALA A 891 14.60 20.22 0.61
N SER A 892 13.86 19.18 0.99
CA SER A 892 14.16 17.81 0.60
C SER A 892 13.98 17.57 -0.90
N ALA A 893 14.61 16.52 -1.45
CA ALA A 893 14.49 16.17 -2.87
C ALA A 893 13.03 15.93 -3.30
N HIS A 894 12.19 15.41 -2.41
CA HIS A 894 10.76 15.16 -2.65
C HIS A 894 9.94 16.46 -2.63
N GLU A 895 10.24 17.39 -1.73
CA GLU A 895 9.65 18.74 -1.71
C GLU A 895 9.99 19.54 -2.96
N ALA A 896 11.25 19.52 -3.39
CA ALA A 896 11.69 20.18 -4.61
C ALA A 896 10.98 19.60 -5.86
N LEU A 897 10.86 18.26 -5.94
CA LEU A 897 10.12 17.60 -7.02
C LEU A 897 8.64 17.97 -7.01
N ALA A 898 7.99 17.97 -5.85
CA ALA A 898 6.59 18.37 -5.71
C ALA A 898 6.37 19.83 -6.14
N ALA A 899 7.27 20.75 -5.77
CA ALA A 899 7.22 22.15 -6.19
C ALA A 899 7.32 22.30 -7.72
N ILE A 900 8.26 21.58 -8.36
CA ILE A 900 8.40 21.57 -9.84
C ILE A 900 7.11 21.07 -10.51
N ILE A 901 6.53 19.98 -10.02
CA ILE A 901 5.29 19.41 -10.57
C ILE A 901 4.13 20.40 -10.41
N ALA A 902 3.96 20.99 -9.23
CA ALA A 902 2.91 21.98 -8.98
C ALA A 902 3.00 23.19 -9.93
N LEU A 903 4.22 23.71 -10.15
CA LEU A 903 4.49 24.84 -11.04
C LEU A 903 4.35 24.51 -12.53
N ALA A 904 4.51 23.25 -12.95
CA ALA A 904 4.37 22.83 -14.33
C ALA A 904 2.92 22.91 -14.86
N GLY A 905 1.92 22.70 -14.00
CA GLY A 905 0.50 22.67 -14.39
C GLY A 905 0.01 23.93 -15.12
N PRO A 906 0.17 25.13 -14.54
CA PRO A 906 -0.23 26.38 -15.21
C PRO A 906 0.57 26.70 -16.48
N ALA A 907 1.84 26.29 -16.56
CA ALA A 907 2.62 26.41 -17.81
C ALA A 907 2.03 25.52 -18.92
N VAL A 908 1.69 24.27 -18.61
CA VAL A 908 0.97 23.37 -19.54
C VAL A 908 -0.39 23.97 -19.92
N GLY A 909 -1.13 24.54 -18.97
CA GLY A 909 -2.41 25.19 -19.24
C GLY A 909 -2.31 26.38 -20.21
N LEU A 910 -1.31 27.25 -20.05
CA LEU A 910 -1.03 28.35 -20.98
C LEU A 910 -0.63 27.83 -22.37
N LEU A 911 0.21 26.79 -22.44
CA LEU A 911 0.63 26.17 -23.71
C LEU A 911 -0.51 25.46 -24.46
N LEU A 912 -1.49 24.92 -23.75
CA LEU A 912 -2.70 24.33 -24.33
C LEU A 912 -3.65 25.43 -24.83
N TYR A 913 -3.85 26.50 -24.05
CA TYR A 913 -4.67 27.64 -24.46
C TYR A 913 -4.10 28.34 -25.71
N GLY A 914 -2.78 28.59 -25.74
CA GLY A 914 -2.11 29.25 -26.85
C GLY A 914 -2.05 28.45 -28.16
N ARG A 915 -2.37 27.15 -28.12
CA ARG A 915 -2.57 26.30 -29.32
C ARG A 915 -4.02 26.27 -29.82
N GLY A 916 -4.98 26.75 -29.03
CA GLY A 916 -6.40 26.74 -29.39
C GLY A 916 -6.80 27.90 -30.31
N GLU A 917 -7.54 27.59 -31.37
CA GLU A 917 -8.22 28.59 -32.20
C GLU A 917 -9.17 29.44 -31.31
N SER A 918 -9.25 30.73 -31.61
CA SER A 918 -10.16 31.65 -30.94
C SER A 918 -11.57 31.48 -31.50
N GLY A 919 -12.56 31.17 -30.64
CA GLY A 919 -13.96 31.23 -31.04
C GLY A 919 -14.38 32.64 -31.47
N HIS A 920 -15.38 32.72 -32.35
CA HIS A 920 -15.88 33.96 -32.93
C HIS A 920 -17.21 34.38 -32.27
N VAL A 921 -17.43 35.70 -32.19
CA VAL A 921 -18.70 36.27 -31.73
C VAL A 921 -19.12 37.35 -32.70
N GLY A 922 -20.41 37.35 -33.06
CA GLY A 922 -21.00 38.39 -33.89
C GLY A 922 -22.41 38.76 -33.44
N ARG A 923 -22.86 39.94 -33.87
CA ARG A 923 -24.18 40.50 -33.58
C ARG A 923 -24.99 40.64 -34.86
N CYS A 924 -26.25 40.18 -34.85
CA CYS A 924 -27.25 40.45 -35.87
C CYS A 924 -28.50 41.02 -35.18
N ASP A 925 -28.74 42.32 -35.28
CA ASP A 925 -29.80 43.05 -34.58
C ASP A 925 -29.83 42.82 -33.06
N ASP A 926 -30.76 42.00 -32.56
CA ASP A 926 -30.95 41.59 -31.15
C ASP A 926 -30.55 40.12 -30.91
N THR A 927 -29.93 39.48 -31.91
CA THR A 927 -29.49 38.09 -31.89
C THR A 927 -27.96 38.01 -31.82
N LEU A 928 -27.46 37.18 -30.91
CA LEU A 928 -26.05 36.89 -30.74
C LEU A 928 -25.70 35.60 -31.49
N ALA A 929 -24.71 35.69 -32.39
CA ALA A 929 -24.11 34.55 -33.07
C ALA A 929 -22.81 34.16 -32.34
N LEU A 930 -22.72 32.91 -31.88
CA LEU A 930 -21.52 32.34 -31.28
C LEU A 930 -20.97 31.22 -32.17
N VAL A 931 -19.63 31.18 -32.34
CA VAL A 931 -18.90 30.06 -32.95
C VAL A 931 -17.77 29.64 -32.02
N ASP A 932 -17.78 28.39 -31.59
CA ASP A 932 -16.80 27.83 -30.65
C ASP A 932 -15.46 27.49 -31.34
N HIS A 933 -14.42 27.17 -30.55
CA HIS A 933 -13.12 26.64 -30.99
C HIS A 933 -13.19 25.27 -31.72
N ARG A 934 -14.40 24.74 -31.91
CA ARG A 934 -14.71 23.48 -32.63
C ARG A 934 -15.45 23.74 -33.95
N ASP A 935 -15.44 25.00 -34.43
CA ASP A 935 -16.26 25.51 -35.53
C ASP A 935 -17.80 25.32 -35.35
N MET A 936 -18.24 24.93 -34.15
CA MET A 936 -19.66 24.74 -33.82
C MET A 936 -20.36 26.07 -33.57
N TYR A 937 -21.47 26.35 -34.27
CA TYR A 937 -22.20 27.61 -34.14
C TYR A 937 -23.61 27.47 -33.54
N HIS A 938 -24.07 28.56 -32.91
CA HIS A 938 -25.47 28.74 -32.50
C HIS A 938 -25.85 30.23 -32.45
N LEU A 939 -27.07 30.55 -32.88
CA LEU A 939 -27.68 31.87 -32.73
C LEU A 939 -28.70 31.88 -31.57
N ALA A 940 -28.76 32.94 -30.77
CA ALA A 940 -29.78 33.10 -29.72
C ALA A 940 -30.04 34.57 -29.35
N LYS A 941 -31.22 34.83 -28.78
CA LYS A 941 -31.65 36.13 -28.24
C LYS A 941 -32.25 36.00 -26.84
N GLY A 942 -32.23 37.11 -26.08
CA GLY A 942 -32.75 37.19 -24.72
C GLY A 942 -32.26 36.09 -23.78
N ALA A 943 -33.15 35.55 -22.95
CA ALA A 943 -32.85 34.59 -21.87
C ALA A 943 -32.17 33.27 -22.29
N ARG A 944 -32.06 32.96 -23.60
CA ARG A 944 -31.27 31.80 -24.10
C ARG A 944 -29.77 32.05 -24.13
N ILE A 945 -29.35 33.32 -24.21
CA ILE A 945 -27.96 33.71 -24.05
C ILE A 945 -27.61 33.49 -22.57
N HIS A 946 -26.60 32.68 -22.31
CA HIS A 946 -26.08 32.46 -20.97
C HIS A 946 -24.72 33.12 -20.85
N TYR A 947 -24.45 33.80 -19.73
CA TYR A 947 -23.15 34.43 -19.51
C TYR A 947 -22.60 34.20 -18.10
N ARG A 948 -21.26 34.12 -18.00
CA ARG A 948 -20.55 34.10 -16.73
C ARG A 948 -19.14 34.70 -16.84
N GLY A 949 -19.01 35.97 -16.45
CA GLY A 949 -17.74 36.69 -16.59
C GLY A 949 -17.37 36.79 -18.07
N PRO A 950 -16.14 36.40 -18.47
CA PRO A 950 -15.72 36.47 -19.87
C PRO A 950 -16.31 35.37 -20.77
N PHE A 951 -17.06 34.40 -20.22
CA PHE A 951 -17.65 33.31 -20.99
C PHE A 951 -19.09 33.62 -21.41
N LEU A 952 -19.34 33.51 -22.71
CA LEU A 952 -20.66 33.55 -23.35
C LEU A 952 -21.02 32.12 -23.80
N MET A 953 -22.27 31.73 -23.63
CA MET A 953 -22.72 30.35 -23.85
C MET A 953 -24.12 30.33 -24.46
N VAL A 954 -24.32 29.54 -25.50
CA VAL A 954 -25.66 29.21 -26.04
C VAL A 954 -25.72 27.70 -26.18
N ASP A 955 -26.60 27.06 -25.40
CA ASP A 955 -26.61 25.60 -25.16
C ASP A 955 -25.17 25.06 -24.92
N ASP A 956 -24.54 24.32 -25.83
CA ASP A 956 -23.16 23.82 -25.67
C ASP A 956 -22.13 24.47 -26.61
N VAL A 957 -22.43 25.66 -27.14
CA VAL A 957 -21.48 26.52 -27.85
C VAL A 957 -21.00 27.59 -26.87
N VAL A 958 -19.69 27.60 -26.58
CA VAL A 958 -19.09 28.39 -25.50
C VAL A 958 -17.93 29.23 -26.04
N VAL A 959 -18.06 30.55 -26.02
CA VAL A 959 -17.01 31.46 -26.47
C VAL A 959 -16.44 32.26 -25.31
N PHE A 960 -15.11 32.28 -25.21
CA PHE A 960 -14.38 33.10 -24.26
C PHE A 960 -14.05 34.46 -24.90
N THR A 961 -14.53 35.55 -24.32
CA THR A 961 -14.32 36.90 -24.85
C THR A 961 -12.91 37.45 -24.58
N GLY A 962 -12.27 37.04 -23.47
CA GLY A 962 -10.94 37.50 -23.08
C GLY A 962 -10.88 37.99 -21.64
N THR A 963 -9.67 38.16 -21.12
CA THR A 963 -9.35 38.87 -19.86
C THR A 963 -8.04 39.63 -20.04
N ALA A 964 -7.72 40.56 -19.13
CA ALA A 964 -6.46 41.32 -19.20
C ALA A 964 -5.19 40.46 -19.21
N LEU A 965 -5.21 39.26 -18.59
CA LEU A 965 -4.07 38.32 -18.57
C LEU A 965 -4.08 37.34 -19.76
N ILE A 966 -5.24 37.12 -20.35
CA ILE A 966 -5.50 36.13 -21.40
C ILE A 966 -6.43 36.78 -22.44
N PRO A 967 -5.91 37.61 -23.36
CA PRO A 967 -6.70 38.27 -24.40
C PRO A 967 -7.22 37.26 -25.44
N ASN A 968 -8.39 37.54 -26.04
CA ASN A 968 -8.94 36.72 -27.12
C ASN A 968 -9.62 37.56 -28.21
N LEU A 969 -10.70 38.28 -27.87
CA LEU A 969 -11.39 39.23 -28.76
C LEU A 969 -11.08 40.68 -28.36
N ASN A 970 -11.26 41.62 -29.29
CA ASN A 970 -11.09 43.04 -29.04
C ASN A 970 -11.99 43.49 -27.86
N PRO A 971 -11.43 43.95 -26.73
CA PRO A 971 -12.20 44.20 -25.51
C PRO A 971 -13.17 45.38 -25.64
N GLU A 972 -12.86 46.38 -26.47
CA GLU A 972 -13.71 47.55 -26.71
C GLU A 972 -14.95 47.13 -27.52
N GLN A 973 -14.75 46.42 -28.64
CA GLN A 973 -15.84 45.88 -29.45
C GLN A 973 -16.74 44.90 -28.65
N VAL A 974 -16.16 44.07 -27.78
CA VAL A 974 -16.95 43.21 -26.87
C VAL A 974 -17.78 44.03 -25.88
N ALA A 975 -17.20 45.08 -25.29
CA ALA A 975 -17.88 45.92 -24.31
C ALA A 975 -19.08 46.67 -24.93
N ASP A 976 -18.89 47.21 -26.13
CA ASP A 976 -19.88 48.05 -26.80
C ASP A 976 -20.95 47.25 -27.57
N GLN A 977 -20.55 46.19 -28.27
CA GLN A 977 -21.45 45.48 -29.19
C GLN A 977 -22.10 44.23 -28.56
N ILE A 978 -21.37 43.52 -27.68
CA ILE A 978 -21.73 42.17 -27.25
C ILE A 978 -22.29 42.13 -25.82
N TYR A 979 -21.63 42.79 -24.86
CA TYR A 979 -22.10 42.77 -23.46
C TYR A 979 -23.49 43.39 -23.23
N PRO A 980 -23.98 44.39 -23.99
CA PRO A 980 -25.36 44.86 -23.85
C PRO A 980 -26.39 43.77 -24.16
N LEU A 981 -26.18 42.97 -25.21
CA LEU A 981 -27.04 41.84 -25.57
C LEU A 981 -26.88 40.67 -24.58
N ALA A 982 -25.63 40.34 -24.21
CA ALA A 982 -25.36 39.24 -23.28
C ALA A 982 -25.99 39.47 -21.89
N ARG A 983 -26.04 40.72 -21.41
CA ARG A 983 -26.65 41.08 -20.11
C ARG A 983 -28.17 40.92 -20.07
N GLN A 984 -28.85 40.93 -21.22
CA GLN A 984 -30.28 40.57 -21.31
C GLN A 984 -30.52 39.05 -21.15
N GLY A 985 -29.44 38.26 -21.24
CA GLY A 985 -29.45 36.82 -21.04
C GLY A 985 -29.45 36.38 -19.57
N ALA A 986 -29.47 35.07 -19.35
CA ALA A 986 -29.45 34.48 -18.02
C ALA A 986 -28.01 34.35 -17.47
N ARG A 987 -27.76 34.93 -16.29
CA ARG A 987 -26.48 34.78 -15.59
C ARG A 987 -26.37 33.39 -14.97
N VAL A 988 -25.29 32.68 -15.27
CA VAL A 988 -25.10 31.27 -14.89
C VAL A 988 -24.18 31.09 -13.68
N ASP A 989 -24.44 30.05 -12.88
CA ASP A 989 -23.63 29.69 -11.72
C ASP A 989 -22.25 29.11 -12.11
N ARG A 990 -21.30 29.11 -11.17
CA ARG A 990 -19.92 28.63 -11.44
C ARG A 990 -19.86 27.14 -11.82
N LYS A 991 -20.75 26.29 -11.28
CA LYS A 991 -20.74 24.84 -11.51
C LYS A 991 -21.27 24.51 -12.91
N THR A 992 -22.39 25.11 -13.32
CA THR A 992 -22.87 24.99 -14.72
C THR A 992 -21.81 25.47 -15.71
N ALA A 993 -21.18 26.63 -15.46
CA ALA A 993 -20.16 27.16 -16.36
C ALA A 993 -18.96 26.21 -16.52
N LEU A 994 -18.47 25.63 -15.42
CA LEU A 994 -17.39 24.64 -15.44
C LEU A 994 -17.80 23.34 -16.17
N VAL A 995 -19.02 22.83 -15.93
CA VAL A 995 -19.54 21.64 -16.62
C VAL A 995 -19.60 21.85 -18.12
N LYS A 996 -20.16 22.98 -18.59
CA LYS A 996 -20.21 23.30 -20.03
C LYS A 996 -18.81 23.44 -20.64
N LEU A 997 -17.89 24.13 -19.94
CA LEU A 997 -16.50 24.26 -20.39
C LEU A 997 -15.79 22.90 -20.52
N LEU A 998 -16.05 21.95 -19.63
CA LEU A 998 -15.51 20.58 -19.69
C LEU A 998 -16.19 19.71 -20.75
N GLU A 999 -17.51 19.80 -20.93
CA GLU A 999 -18.27 19.10 -21.99
C GLU A 999 -17.70 19.41 -23.38
N VAL A 1000 -17.44 20.70 -23.60
CA VAL A 1000 -16.92 21.26 -24.84
C VAL A 1000 -15.40 21.02 -24.98
N ARG A 1001 -14.73 20.59 -23.90
CA ARG A 1001 -13.26 20.48 -23.79
C ARG A 1001 -12.54 21.81 -24.09
N HIS A 1002 -13.17 22.92 -23.72
CA HIS A 1002 -12.66 24.27 -23.97
C HIS A 1002 -11.22 24.41 -23.43
N PRO A 1003 -10.26 24.99 -24.18
CA PRO A 1003 -8.83 24.94 -23.82
C PRO A 1003 -8.50 25.44 -22.40
N ILE A 1004 -9.21 26.47 -21.91
CA ILE A 1004 -9.08 26.95 -20.53
C ILE A 1004 -9.50 25.88 -19.50
N ALA A 1005 -10.55 25.11 -19.77
CA ALA A 1005 -11.01 24.04 -18.87
C ALA A 1005 -10.00 22.89 -18.78
N VAL A 1006 -9.41 22.53 -19.93
CA VAL A 1006 -8.33 21.53 -20.00
C VAL A 1006 -7.08 22.04 -19.28
N GLY A 1007 -6.74 23.33 -19.42
CA GLY A 1007 -5.66 23.95 -18.66
C GLY A 1007 -5.89 23.97 -17.15
N VAL A 1008 -7.10 24.29 -16.69
CA VAL A 1008 -7.49 24.22 -15.26
C VAL A 1008 -7.42 22.78 -14.75
N PHE A 1009 -7.84 21.80 -15.56
CA PHE A 1009 -7.70 20.38 -15.21
C PHE A 1009 -6.23 19.95 -15.09
N ALA A 1010 -5.35 20.40 -15.99
CA ALA A 1010 -3.91 20.14 -15.91
C ALA A 1010 -3.28 20.75 -14.65
N CYS A 1011 -3.71 21.95 -14.24
CA CYS A 1011 -3.31 22.55 -12.96
C CYS A 1011 -3.77 21.73 -11.75
N ALA A 1012 -5.04 21.30 -11.73
CA ALA A 1012 -5.58 20.49 -10.64
C ALA A 1012 -4.88 19.13 -10.54
N ALA A 1013 -4.64 18.47 -11.68
CA ALA A 1013 -3.91 17.20 -11.74
C ALA A 1013 -2.47 17.36 -11.24
N SER A 1014 -1.76 18.41 -11.62
CA SER A 1014 -0.38 18.64 -11.17
C SER A 1014 -0.31 18.92 -9.66
N LEU A 1015 -1.26 19.66 -9.09
CA LEU A 1015 -1.35 19.88 -7.65
C LEU A 1015 -1.65 18.58 -6.88
N VAL A 1016 -2.52 17.72 -7.40
CA VAL A 1016 -2.79 16.40 -6.81
C VAL A 1016 -1.54 15.52 -6.83
N ILE A 1017 -0.82 15.46 -7.96
CA ILE A 1017 0.42 14.68 -8.06
C ILE A 1017 1.50 15.24 -7.12
N ALA A 1018 1.64 16.57 -7.02
CA ALA A 1018 2.57 17.20 -6.08
C ALA A 1018 2.23 16.87 -4.62
N ALA A 1019 0.95 16.94 -4.23
CA ALA A 1019 0.51 16.56 -2.88
C ALA A 1019 0.77 15.06 -2.59
N VAL A 1020 0.57 14.19 -3.58
CA VAL A 1020 0.90 12.76 -3.47
C VAL A 1020 2.41 12.56 -3.27
N VAL A 1021 3.26 13.27 -4.02
CA VAL A 1021 4.73 13.20 -3.86
C VAL A 1021 5.18 13.67 -2.48
N LEU A 1022 4.59 14.73 -1.91
CA LEU A 1022 4.88 15.17 -0.54
C LEU A 1022 4.49 14.12 0.52
N VAL A 1023 3.27 13.57 0.40
CA VAL A 1023 2.79 12.52 1.31
C VAL A 1023 3.64 11.26 1.17
N ALA A 1024 4.02 10.86 -0.05
CA ALA A 1024 4.85 9.70 -0.31
C ALA A 1024 6.29 9.85 0.21
N GLY A 1025 6.87 11.05 0.13
CA GLY A 1025 8.19 11.35 0.71
C GLY A 1025 8.19 11.55 2.22
N SER A 1026 7.04 11.36 2.89
CA SER A 1026 6.90 11.35 4.36
C SER A 1026 6.89 9.92 4.94
N PHE A 1027 7.03 8.89 4.10
CA PHE A 1027 7.11 7.46 4.44
C PHE A 1027 8.45 6.87 3.99
#